data_AF-R2QMR3-F1
#
_entry.id   AF-R2QMR3-F1
#
_cell.length_a   1.000
_cell.length_b   1.000
_cell.length_c   1.000
_cell.angle_alpha   90.00
_cell.angle_beta   90.00
_cell.angle_gamma   90.00
#
_symmetry.space_group_name_H-M   'P 1'
#
loop_
_entity.id
_entity.type
_entity.pdbx_description
1 polymer ?
#
loop_
_entity_poly.entity_id
_entity_poly.type
_entity_poly.pdbx_seq_one_letter_code
_entity_poly.pdbx_strand_id
1 'polypeptide(L)'
;MKSNKKFRKDDLSPENNTKKIYKMYKRKKQWVVAPVLIGLLLNAFSPVAAFAVTEIEQANAEMAQSRVVDEEVQKLITQAITNIQELVSLKPDEKTTYVKEVKEAEDKTTVDSILVQAYQADIAQQAINIETEYIAKIDGLSSLKEDDRETHKTSVINKLDLETLKSTFNQLTDPTKYGEAKKAFETSLLANKLEADKIVETVKAENEALANLPKYKEQQKKIIADMTYLSAIEKDNYTTKITNAENKQAVDKVVDEAQAANNEVLTGLVNEKARELEEKLTLSSLAENIKANFTKSINEIKDKQDKIDADLVELATISSDIDKAIADNTSAELSAQKNDVKAQITKAAEKFVKQADVKRFHNKVDAATTKEAVEAVKKEWDQFLAVETIKQQENLKKAQEEATKQIDLLGLEDETTKTNYIAHISVATSPEEVAGILAEAQAVKKQELVALVAVQEAAVKEIQALSNLTNEEKAKYVEEINKTITSKSVKETLDSAKSADKLQEVVKAKVAALKELDTLELPTEKETYIEEITAVENQDPNALKQIDDIMAQATKKSDINKINAADLSDAKTIAANAVKKLDELTASQVTAALKSINEAKNVTDVAKALDTASELNDINKGVKNKAAELLDAKNKAKEAIDAMEYLSVAAKEGYKAEVNAQTEIGPIEVIQGKADKANKTIKEKQNEIQAAKVAVVTMINQAPELTVAEKLQFSNQVFKCSTEAEVDIIKSKVSQLINDRKVAAAKEADAIATINKAISDLEKEGLDSSQVRAYQDKIKLLSKKEDMVAVYEEAKAETVKIHDKKLIVTIDSLIASGSYVQAQESIDKLKSDNTRKQYQTKLNNSIALSEAKAAANEQIDALENLTVEEKKTAKEDIAKLTTKAAVDKAVEKLVKADNLVHDKTLIELAEAQIKSKDFDKAAKTIEKIRDADTKAKLQKQLEDAQKVAPTIKGTGHVSKIGWQKTVAMNEIIGTTGRKLALEAVKLNLADVDMPESAKKIEGGIQYRAHVRNIGWQGYKANGALAGTTGKSLQMEAIQIRLTGELAKRYDVQYRAHSKDKGWSSYVSNGATAGTTGKSLRMEALQIRLVEKK
;
A
#
# COMPACT_ATOMS: atom_id res chain seq x y z
N MET A 1 18.96 8.29 -42.13
CA MET A 1 18.27 8.32 -43.44
C MET A 1 17.19 9.41 -43.45
N LYS A 2 16.59 9.69 -44.61
CA LYS A 2 15.35 10.50 -44.76
C LYS A 2 14.15 9.82 -44.06
N SER A 3 13.01 10.42 -43.74
CA SER A 3 12.64 11.81 -43.37
C SER A 3 11.12 11.88 -43.18
N ASN A 4 10.58 12.60 -42.19
CA ASN A 4 9.30 13.30 -42.39
C ASN A 4 9.07 14.46 -41.40
N LYS A 5 8.06 15.31 -41.68
CA LYS A 5 7.74 16.52 -40.90
C LYS A 5 6.21 16.71 -40.79
N LYS A 6 5.82 17.64 -39.89
CA LYS A 6 4.94 18.81 -40.15
C LYS A 6 3.48 18.76 -39.64
N PHE A 7 3.04 19.95 -39.21
CA PHE A 7 1.68 20.42 -38.81
C PHE A 7 1.09 19.95 -37.46
N ARG A 8 0.13 20.70 -36.85
CA ARG A 8 0.14 22.15 -36.44
C ARG A 8 -1.12 22.49 -35.60
N LYS A 9 -0.93 23.34 -34.58
CA LYS A 9 -1.83 24.43 -34.11
C LYS A 9 -3.24 24.13 -33.52
N ASP A 10 -3.47 24.81 -32.39
CA ASP A 10 -4.67 25.57 -31.98
C ASP A 10 -5.77 24.95 -31.08
N ASP A 11 -6.27 25.85 -30.20
CA ASP A 11 -7.62 25.95 -29.60
C ASP A 11 -8.09 24.81 -28.66
N LEU A 12 -8.54 25.04 -27.42
CA LEU A 12 -9.24 26.20 -26.82
C LEU A 12 -9.08 26.29 -25.28
N SER A 13 -9.41 27.44 -24.68
CA SER A 13 -9.92 27.56 -23.29
C SER A 13 -11.45 27.69 -23.30
N PRO A 14 -12.19 27.61 -22.16
CA PRO A 14 -12.37 28.83 -21.35
C PRO A 14 -12.72 28.67 -19.84
N GLU A 15 -12.44 29.74 -19.06
CA GLU A 15 -13.26 30.27 -17.94
C GLU A 15 -13.46 29.40 -16.65
N ASN A 16 -13.83 29.92 -15.47
CA ASN A 16 -14.25 31.27 -14.98
C ASN A 16 -13.89 31.42 -13.47
N ASN A 17 -13.93 32.57 -12.78
CA ASN A 17 -14.17 33.98 -13.18
C ASN A 17 -12.92 34.84 -12.74
N THR A 18 -12.85 35.88 -11.88
CA THR A 18 -13.83 36.72 -11.18
C THR A 18 -13.36 38.18 -11.03
N LYS A 19 -13.94 39.08 -11.83
CA LYS A 19 -14.34 40.50 -11.62
C LYS A 19 -13.57 41.37 -10.58
N LYS A 20 -13.25 42.65 -10.84
CA LYS A 20 -13.98 43.71 -11.62
C LYS A 20 -12.95 44.56 -12.42
N ILE A 21 -13.08 44.81 -13.74
CA ILE A 21 -13.99 45.77 -14.43
C ILE A 21 -13.60 47.23 -14.12
N TYR A 22 -13.14 48.08 -15.08
CA TYR A 22 -12.94 47.93 -16.54
C TYR A 22 -11.82 48.91 -17.03
N LYS A 23 -11.60 49.38 -18.30
CA LYS A 23 -12.42 49.49 -19.53
C LYS A 23 -11.64 49.35 -20.86
N MET A 24 -11.46 50.43 -21.66
CA MET A 24 -11.05 50.46 -23.10
C MET A 24 -10.36 51.83 -23.41
N TYR A 25 -9.52 52.06 -24.42
CA TYR A 25 -9.62 51.74 -25.87
C TYR A 25 -8.25 51.58 -26.59
N LYS A 26 -8.26 51.34 -27.91
CA LYS A 26 -7.08 51.05 -28.78
C LYS A 26 -7.22 51.66 -30.19
N ARG A 27 -6.15 52.23 -30.78
CA ARG A 27 -6.01 52.48 -32.24
C ARG A 27 -4.53 52.55 -32.70
N LYS A 28 -4.27 52.74 -34.00
CA LYS A 28 -2.96 52.57 -34.66
C LYS A 28 -2.66 53.68 -35.69
N LYS A 29 -1.35 53.96 -35.85
CA LYS A 29 -0.62 54.39 -37.07
C LYS A 29 -0.66 55.87 -37.56
N GLN A 30 0.49 56.21 -38.18
CA GLN A 30 0.86 57.34 -39.06
C GLN A 30 1.34 58.66 -38.42
N TRP A 31 2.23 59.34 -39.17
CA TRP A 31 2.92 60.59 -38.88
C TRP A 31 2.25 61.76 -39.64
N VAL A 32 2.49 63.02 -39.21
CA VAL A 32 2.84 64.22 -40.02
C VAL A 32 2.52 65.53 -39.26
N VAL A 33 3.54 66.38 -39.08
CA VAL A 33 3.61 67.87 -39.02
C VAL A 33 2.59 68.70 -38.19
N ALA A 34 3.08 69.75 -37.53
CA ALA A 34 2.32 70.73 -36.73
C ALA A 34 1.57 71.78 -37.59
N PRO A 35 0.64 72.56 -36.99
CA PRO A 35 0.98 73.98 -36.74
C PRO A 35 0.43 74.53 -35.39
N VAL A 36 0.47 75.85 -35.24
CA VAL A 36 0.34 76.64 -33.99
C VAL A 36 -0.87 77.59 -34.07
N LEU A 37 -1.43 78.08 -32.93
CA LEU A 37 -1.74 79.51 -32.61
C LEU A 37 -3.01 79.83 -31.77
N ILE A 38 -2.80 80.78 -30.84
CA ILE A 38 -3.64 81.95 -30.46
C ILE A 38 -4.91 81.81 -29.57
N GLY A 39 -5.03 82.80 -28.67
CA GLY A 39 -6.25 83.27 -27.99
C GLY A 39 -6.07 83.52 -26.48
N LEU A 40 -5.27 84.47 -25.97
CA LEU A 40 -4.92 85.84 -26.38
C LEU A 40 -6.10 86.85 -26.26
N LEU A 41 -6.04 87.73 -25.24
CA LEU A 41 -6.53 89.13 -25.13
C LEU A 41 -6.09 89.64 -23.73
N LEU A 42 -5.18 90.63 -23.57
CA LEU A 42 -5.27 92.09 -23.82
C LEU A 42 -6.04 92.91 -22.77
N ASN A 43 -5.33 93.72 -21.96
CA ASN A 43 -5.49 95.20 -21.92
C ASN A 43 -4.58 95.89 -20.86
N ALA A 44 -4.43 97.22 -21.01
CA ALA A 44 -3.59 98.17 -20.24
C ALA A 44 -2.06 97.92 -20.34
N PHE A 45 -1.19 98.84 -20.80
CA PHE A 45 -0.98 100.30 -20.65
C PHE A 45 -0.48 100.79 -19.28
N SER A 46 0.64 101.52 -19.35
CA SER A 46 1.28 102.34 -18.30
C SER A 46 0.34 103.44 -17.78
N PRO A 47 0.30 103.65 -16.45
CA PRO A 47 1.08 104.74 -15.81
C PRO A 47 2.40 104.24 -15.21
N VAL A 48 3.51 104.98 -15.07
CA VAL A 48 3.77 106.41 -14.75
C VAL A 48 3.65 106.76 -13.25
N ALA A 49 4.78 107.28 -12.72
CA ALA A 49 5.00 107.99 -11.45
C ALA A 49 5.12 107.21 -10.12
N ALA A 50 5.85 107.85 -9.18
CA ALA A 50 6.17 107.49 -7.79
C ALA A 50 6.96 106.16 -7.57
N PHE A 51 8.16 106.15 -6.94
CA PHE A 51 9.02 107.21 -6.40
C PHE A 51 8.45 108.06 -5.23
N ALA A 52 8.50 107.51 -4.01
CA ALA A 52 8.65 108.19 -2.72
C ALA A 52 8.90 107.10 -1.65
N VAL A 53 9.84 107.17 -0.69
CA VAL A 53 10.86 108.19 -0.34
C VAL A 53 10.31 109.57 0.03
N THR A 54 10.01 109.72 1.32
CA THR A 54 9.91 110.96 2.11
C THR A 54 10.21 110.53 3.55
N GLU A 55 11.15 111.11 4.30
CA GLU A 55 12.07 112.25 4.14
C GLU A 55 13.49 111.77 4.55
N ILE A 56 14.64 112.30 4.11
CA ILE A 56 15.01 113.60 3.51
C ILE A 56 14.65 114.82 4.36
N GLU A 57 15.43 115.09 5.40
CA GLU A 57 15.85 116.47 5.63
C GLU A 57 17.27 116.68 5.11
N GLN A 58 17.31 117.39 3.98
CA GLN A 58 18.32 118.37 3.56
C GLN A 58 19.81 118.06 3.71
N ALA A 59 20.51 118.07 2.56
CA ALA A 59 21.85 118.61 2.53
C ALA A 59 21.81 120.14 2.62
N ASN A 60 22.36 120.69 3.69
CA ASN A 60 23.23 121.87 3.62
C ASN A 60 24.62 121.35 4.06
N ALA A 61 25.58 121.25 3.15
CA ALA A 61 26.49 122.33 2.75
C ALA A 61 27.61 122.56 3.78
N GLU A 62 28.85 122.48 3.30
CA GLU A 62 30.08 123.05 3.88
C GLU A 62 30.47 122.64 5.32
N MET A 63 31.33 121.61 5.43
CA MET A 63 32.77 121.81 5.72
C MET A 63 33.48 120.45 5.63
N ALA A 64 34.38 120.22 4.68
CA ALA A 64 35.73 120.78 4.61
C ALA A 64 36.67 120.31 5.74
N GLN A 65 37.04 119.03 5.73
CA GLN A 65 38.34 118.60 6.24
C GLN A 65 39.02 117.63 5.27
N SER A 66 40.21 118.04 4.82
CA SER A 66 41.08 117.21 3.99
C SER A 66 41.69 116.08 4.82
N ARG A 67 41.59 114.85 4.31
CA ARG A 67 42.60 113.82 4.55
C ARG A 67 42.99 113.20 3.22
N VAL A 68 44.28 113.33 2.90
CA VAL A 68 44.92 112.62 1.80
C VAL A 68 45.07 111.16 2.25
N VAL A 69 44.23 110.27 1.73
CA VAL A 69 44.54 108.84 1.71
C VAL A 69 45.61 108.64 0.64
N ASP A 70 46.69 107.94 0.99
CA ASP A 70 47.84 107.81 0.11
C ASP A 70 47.47 107.03 -1.18
N GLU A 71 48.09 107.42 -2.30
CA GLU A 71 47.82 106.81 -3.61
C GLU A 71 48.27 105.34 -3.67
N GLU A 72 49.12 104.93 -2.71
CA GLU A 72 49.51 103.55 -2.48
C GLU A 72 48.39 102.71 -1.83
N VAL A 73 47.58 103.27 -0.93
CA VAL A 73 46.51 102.52 -0.23
C VAL A 73 45.36 102.17 -1.18
N GLN A 74 44.96 103.06 -2.08
CA GLN A 74 43.92 102.76 -3.08
C GLN A 74 44.33 101.68 -4.09
N LYS A 75 45.64 101.56 -4.39
CA LYS A 75 46.19 100.44 -5.17
C LYS A 75 46.09 99.13 -4.40
N LEU A 76 46.42 99.14 -3.10
CA LEU A 76 46.30 97.96 -2.22
C LEU A 76 44.84 97.50 -2.08
N ILE A 77 43.89 98.41 -1.88
CA ILE A 77 42.44 98.11 -1.87
C ILE A 77 42.01 97.41 -3.18
N THR A 78 42.41 97.97 -4.32
CA THR A 78 42.07 97.41 -5.65
C THR A 78 42.65 96.00 -5.83
N GLN A 79 43.90 95.78 -5.42
CA GLN A 79 44.54 94.45 -5.47
C GLN A 79 43.87 93.46 -4.52
N ALA A 80 43.58 93.86 -3.28
CA ALA A 80 42.93 93.01 -2.28
C ALA A 80 41.51 92.57 -2.73
N ILE A 81 40.72 93.47 -3.33
CA ILE A 81 39.42 93.13 -3.94
C ILE A 81 39.59 92.05 -5.02
N THR A 82 40.58 92.22 -5.90
CA THR A 82 40.88 91.26 -6.97
C THR A 82 41.24 89.90 -6.38
N ASN A 83 42.16 89.87 -5.42
CA ASN A 83 42.60 88.65 -4.74
C ASN A 83 41.43 87.90 -4.07
N ILE A 84 40.51 88.62 -3.40
CA ILE A 84 39.32 88.02 -2.75
C ILE A 84 38.35 87.44 -3.79
N GLN A 85 38.19 88.10 -4.94
CA GLN A 85 37.36 87.61 -6.03
C GLN A 85 37.93 86.32 -6.66
N GLU A 86 39.25 86.16 -6.67
CA GLU A 86 39.98 84.99 -7.18
C GLU A 86 39.99 83.78 -6.22
N LEU A 87 39.56 83.92 -4.96
CA LEU A 87 39.46 82.80 -4.00
C LEU A 87 38.51 81.70 -4.50
N VAL A 88 38.84 80.42 -4.33
CA VAL A 88 38.19 79.35 -5.11
C VAL A 88 37.05 78.66 -4.37
N SER A 89 37.17 78.55 -3.05
CA SER A 89 36.25 77.80 -2.18
C SER A 89 35.34 78.70 -1.34
N LEU A 90 35.77 79.93 -1.06
CA LEU A 90 35.00 80.96 -0.35
C LEU A 90 33.67 81.26 -1.06
N LYS A 91 32.55 81.31 -0.31
CA LYS A 91 31.21 81.46 -0.91
C LYS A 91 31.03 82.85 -1.56
N PRO A 92 30.16 83.00 -2.57
CA PRO A 92 29.89 84.30 -3.20
C PRO A 92 29.46 85.41 -2.23
N ASP A 93 28.68 85.07 -1.20
CA ASP A 93 28.18 86.02 -0.21
C ASP A 93 29.30 86.45 0.76
N GLU A 94 30.18 85.52 1.14
CA GLU A 94 31.38 85.77 1.97
C GLU A 94 32.38 86.64 1.21
N LYS A 95 32.65 86.34 -0.07
CA LYS A 95 33.43 87.20 -0.97
C LYS A 95 32.84 88.62 -1.06
N THR A 96 31.52 88.73 -1.22
CA THR A 96 30.83 90.03 -1.32
C THR A 96 30.98 90.84 -0.03
N THR A 97 31.00 90.16 1.12
CA THR A 97 31.22 90.76 2.45
C THR A 97 32.64 91.29 2.58
N TYR A 98 33.67 90.45 2.39
CA TYR A 98 35.07 90.89 2.48
C TYR A 98 35.44 91.95 1.42
N VAL A 99 34.87 91.89 0.20
CA VAL A 99 35.03 92.92 -0.83
C VAL A 99 34.37 94.26 -0.45
N LYS A 100 33.35 94.26 0.40
CA LYS A 100 32.79 95.50 0.99
C LYS A 100 33.74 96.05 2.05
N GLU A 101 34.15 95.21 3.00
CA GLU A 101 35.01 95.59 4.12
C GLU A 101 36.36 96.16 3.64
N VAL A 102 37.00 95.54 2.65
CA VAL A 102 38.24 96.05 2.03
C VAL A 102 38.07 97.43 1.37
N LYS A 103 36.89 97.78 0.85
CA LYS A 103 36.62 99.11 0.28
C LYS A 103 36.45 100.19 1.34
N GLU A 104 36.14 99.81 2.57
CA GLU A 104 35.83 100.70 3.69
C GLU A 104 37.06 100.86 4.63
N ALA A 105 38.19 100.22 4.30
CA ALA A 105 39.45 100.32 5.04
C ALA A 105 40.22 101.62 4.75
N GLU A 106 40.56 102.39 5.80
CA GLU A 106 41.29 103.67 5.68
C GLU A 106 42.82 103.50 5.57
N ASP A 107 43.37 102.35 5.98
CA ASP A 107 44.80 102.11 6.06
C ASP A 107 45.21 100.68 5.63
N LYS A 108 46.50 100.53 5.30
CA LYS A 108 47.08 99.25 4.83
C LYS A 108 46.86 98.10 5.82
N THR A 109 47.03 98.33 7.13
CA THR A 109 46.92 97.29 8.16
C THR A 109 45.51 96.69 8.20
N THR A 110 44.51 97.55 8.02
CA THR A 110 43.11 97.14 7.94
C THR A 110 42.83 96.35 6.66
N VAL A 111 43.30 96.82 5.49
CA VAL A 111 43.22 96.07 4.22
C VAL A 111 43.88 94.69 4.33
N ASP A 112 45.11 94.65 4.85
CA ASP A 112 45.91 93.43 4.98
C ASP A 112 45.24 92.42 5.94
N SER A 113 44.65 92.88 7.04
CA SER A 113 43.95 92.03 8.02
C SER A 113 42.67 91.41 7.46
N ILE A 114 41.83 92.20 6.76
CA ILE A 114 40.59 91.69 6.14
C ILE A 114 40.94 90.70 5.01
N LEU A 115 41.99 90.98 4.23
CA LEU A 115 42.48 90.08 3.19
C LEU A 115 42.97 88.74 3.77
N VAL A 116 43.70 88.76 4.89
CA VAL A 116 44.08 87.55 5.64
C VAL A 116 42.86 86.77 6.14
N GLN A 117 41.83 87.42 6.66
CA GLN A 117 40.61 86.74 7.10
C GLN A 117 39.87 86.07 5.94
N ALA A 118 39.75 86.74 4.80
CA ALA A 118 39.17 86.15 3.59
C ALA A 118 39.97 84.92 3.11
N TYR A 119 41.30 84.98 3.18
CA TYR A 119 42.17 83.83 2.87
C TYR A 119 41.96 82.66 3.83
N GLN A 120 41.83 82.91 5.13
CA GLN A 120 41.55 81.87 6.13
C GLN A 120 40.16 81.23 5.93
N ALA A 121 39.15 82.03 5.57
CA ALA A 121 37.81 81.56 5.25
C ALA A 121 37.76 80.71 3.96
N ASP A 122 38.54 81.05 2.92
CA ASP A 122 38.70 80.22 1.70
C ASP A 122 39.19 78.81 2.04
N ILE A 123 40.26 78.72 2.85
CA ILE A 123 40.84 77.45 3.29
C ILE A 123 39.90 76.68 4.22
N ALA A 124 39.18 77.35 5.12
CA ALA A 124 38.19 76.72 5.99
C ALA A 124 37.04 76.09 5.18
N GLN A 125 36.52 76.78 4.16
CA GLN A 125 35.49 76.23 3.29
C GLN A 125 36.03 75.14 2.35
N GLN A 126 37.29 75.27 1.89
CA GLN A 126 37.95 74.24 1.10
C GLN A 126 38.03 72.90 1.87
N ALA A 127 38.38 72.95 3.16
CA ALA A 127 38.39 71.79 4.03
C ALA A 127 37.00 71.13 4.16
N ILE A 128 35.95 71.91 4.47
CA ILE A 128 34.57 71.40 4.61
C ILE A 128 34.10 70.70 3.32
N ASN A 129 34.41 71.28 2.15
CA ASN A 129 34.07 70.69 0.86
C ASN A 129 34.77 69.33 0.65
N ILE A 130 36.03 69.20 1.08
CA ILE A 130 36.84 67.98 0.94
C ILE A 130 36.39 66.89 1.92
N GLU A 131 36.07 67.25 3.17
CA GLU A 131 35.54 66.30 4.15
C GLU A 131 34.24 65.66 3.64
N THR A 132 33.33 66.51 3.14
CA THR A 132 32.06 66.10 2.51
C THR A 132 32.29 65.21 1.28
N GLU A 133 33.24 65.55 0.42
CA GLU A 133 33.64 64.76 -0.77
C GLU A 133 34.04 63.33 -0.39
N TYR A 134 34.85 63.18 0.66
CA TYR A 134 35.39 61.87 1.04
C TYR A 134 34.43 61.03 1.89
N ILE A 135 33.58 61.65 2.73
CA ILE A 135 32.48 60.94 3.40
C ILE A 135 31.54 60.33 2.35
N ALA A 136 31.15 61.10 1.33
CA ALA A 136 30.26 60.63 0.26
C ALA A 136 30.85 59.48 -0.57
N LYS A 137 32.19 59.40 -0.72
CA LYS A 137 32.86 58.23 -1.35
C LYS A 137 32.66 56.94 -0.56
N ILE A 138 32.57 57.00 0.77
CA ILE A 138 32.34 55.84 1.64
C ILE A 138 30.84 55.51 1.73
N ASP A 139 29.95 56.50 1.81
CA ASP A 139 28.49 56.28 1.83
C ASP A 139 27.95 55.60 0.56
N GLY A 140 28.59 55.79 -0.59
CA GLY A 140 28.26 55.08 -1.82
C GLY A 140 28.52 53.56 -1.78
N LEU A 141 29.26 53.05 -0.78
CA LEU A 141 29.69 51.66 -0.68
C LEU A 141 28.66 50.82 0.09
N SER A 142 27.53 50.58 -0.58
CA SER A 142 26.32 49.98 0.00
C SER A 142 26.40 48.49 0.36
N SER A 143 27.51 47.79 0.08
CA SER A 143 27.68 46.35 0.39
C SER A 143 28.43 46.09 1.69
N LEU A 144 29.00 47.13 2.30
CA LEU A 144 29.54 47.12 3.67
C LEU A 144 28.40 47.20 4.71
N LYS A 145 28.66 46.85 5.98
CA LYS A 145 27.73 47.14 7.08
C LYS A 145 27.79 48.64 7.43
N GLU A 146 26.82 49.13 8.20
CA GLU A 146 26.77 50.54 8.60
C GLU A 146 27.93 50.90 9.53
N ASP A 147 28.21 50.05 10.53
CA ASP A 147 29.31 50.21 11.49
C ASP A 147 30.69 50.22 10.79
N ASP A 148 30.84 49.42 9.73
CA ASP A 148 32.05 49.39 8.88
C ASP A 148 32.20 50.74 8.16
N ARG A 149 31.13 51.25 7.52
CA ARG A 149 31.14 52.58 6.84
C ARG A 149 31.54 53.70 7.80
N GLU A 150 30.97 53.77 9.00
CA GLU A 150 31.34 54.81 9.99
C GLU A 150 32.80 54.68 10.47
N THR A 151 33.29 53.45 10.63
CA THR A 151 34.71 53.17 10.95
C THR A 151 35.63 53.66 9.83
N HIS A 152 35.25 53.46 8.56
CA HIS A 152 36.01 53.92 7.41
C HIS A 152 35.93 55.45 7.20
N LYS A 153 34.76 56.09 7.37
CA LYS A 153 34.63 57.56 7.38
C LYS A 153 35.58 58.18 8.39
N THR A 154 35.54 57.70 9.63
CA THR A 154 36.42 58.14 10.72
C THR A 154 37.90 57.96 10.35
N SER A 155 38.26 56.82 9.77
CA SER A 155 39.64 56.53 9.32
C SER A 155 40.12 57.48 8.22
N VAL A 156 39.23 57.85 7.29
CA VAL A 156 39.52 58.77 6.17
C VAL A 156 39.65 60.22 6.67
N ILE A 157 38.73 60.70 7.52
CA ILE A 157 38.79 62.04 8.13
C ILE A 157 40.10 62.21 8.92
N ASN A 158 40.47 61.20 9.72
CA ASN A 158 41.73 61.17 10.48
C ASN A 158 43.00 61.11 9.60
N LYS A 159 42.90 60.81 8.29
CA LYS A 159 44.02 60.92 7.34
C LYS A 159 44.02 62.21 6.54
N LEU A 160 42.88 62.87 6.38
CA LEU A 160 42.81 64.21 5.79
C LEU A 160 43.37 65.27 6.76
N ASP A 161 43.23 65.08 8.07
CA ASP A 161 43.80 65.91 9.16
C ASP A 161 43.54 67.43 8.98
N LEU A 162 42.31 67.74 8.55
CA LEU A 162 41.94 69.06 8.08
C LEU A 162 41.96 70.12 9.19
N GLU A 163 41.75 69.76 10.45
CA GLU A 163 41.85 70.70 11.57
C GLU A 163 43.29 71.15 11.82
N THR A 164 44.27 70.23 11.77
CA THR A 164 45.69 70.58 11.92
C THR A 164 46.17 71.44 10.76
N LEU A 165 45.72 71.15 9.53
CA LEU A 165 46.02 71.95 8.35
C LEU A 165 45.39 73.36 8.41
N LYS A 166 44.10 73.47 8.80
CA LYS A 166 43.43 74.77 9.03
C LYS A 166 44.12 75.58 10.14
N SER A 167 44.41 74.95 11.27
CA SER A 167 45.08 75.58 12.41
C SER A 167 46.49 76.10 12.06
N THR A 168 47.23 75.34 11.23
CA THR A 168 48.53 75.78 10.71
C THR A 168 48.40 76.95 9.75
N PHE A 169 47.42 76.92 8.83
CA PHE A 169 47.19 78.02 7.88
C PHE A 169 46.74 79.31 8.58
N ASN A 170 45.93 79.21 9.64
CA ASN A 170 45.44 80.35 10.42
C ASN A 170 46.54 81.10 11.21
N GLN A 171 47.80 80.63 11.17
CA GLN A 171 48.96 81.39 11.66
C GLN A 171 49.43 82.46 10.66
N LEU A 172 48.87 82.50 9.45
CA LEU A 172 49.08 83.58 8.47
C LEU A 172 48.56 84.90 9.03
N THR A 173 49.46 85.87 9.20
CA THR A 173 49.16 87.25 9.66
C THR A 173 49.64 88.35 8.70
N ASP A 174 50.31 87.94 7.62
CA ASP A 174 50.91 88.81 6.60
C ASP A 174 50.41 88.33 5.22
N PRO A 175 49.54 89.08 4.52
CA PRO A 175 48.92 88.61 3.28
C PRO A 175 49.91 88.44 2.14
N THR A 176 51.10 89.05 2.21
CA THR A 176 52.13 88.88 1.16
C THR A 176 52.66 87.45 1.12
N LYS A 177 52.58 86.72 2.25
CA LYS A 177 52.98 85.32 2.38
C LYS A 177 51.87 84.31 2.06
N TYR A 178 50.70 84.77 1.62
CA TYR A 178 49.59 83.89 1.23
C TYR A 178 50.01 82.84 0.20
N GLY A 179 50.82 83.20 -0.79
CA GLY A 179 51.32 82.25 -1.80
C GLY A 179 52.21 81.15 -1.21
N GLU A 180 52.98 81.44 -0.16
CA GLU A 180 53.81 80.45 0.54
C GLU A 180 52.95 79.57 1.46
N ALA A 181 52.08 80.19 2.26
CA ALA A 181 51.20 79.49 3.19
C ALA A 181 50.17 78.59 2.48
N LYS A 182 49.58 79.07 1.37
CA LYS A 182 48.65 78.28 0.54
C LYS A 182 49.36 77.10 -0.09
N LYS A 183 50.54 77.32 -0.67
CA LYS A 183 51.35 76.23 -1.25
C LYS A 183 51.76 75.20 -0.20
N ALA A 184 52.08 75.61 1.02
CA ALA A 184 52.35 74.69 2.13
C ALA A 184 51.11 73.87 2.52
N PHE A 185 49.96 74.53 2.70
CA PHE A 185 48.67 73.87 2.95
C PHE A 185 48.31 72.88 1.83
N GLU A 186 48.37 73.29 0.56
CA GLU A 186 48.06 72.46 -0.61
C GLU A 186 49.03 71.27 -0.74
N THR A 187 50.31 71.44 -0.40
CA THR A 187 51.30 70.35 -0.43
C THR A 187 50.98 69.29 0.64
N SER A 188 50.71 69.70 1.88
CA SER A 188 50.35 68.78 2.96
C SER A 188 48.98 68.14 2.74
N LEU A 189 48.00 68.92 2.26
CA LEU A 189 46.68 68.43 1.88
C LEU A 189 46.74 67.40 0.75
N LEU A 190 47.63 67.57 -0.23
CA LEU A 190 47.81 66.60 -1.30
C LEU A 190 48.41 65.27 -0.78
N ALA A 191 49.38 65.34 0.14
CA ALA A 191 49.92 64.15 0.81
C ALA A 191 48.84 63.43 1.64
N ASN A 192 48.06 64.18 2.42
CA ASN A 192 46.96 63.66 3.23
C ASN A 192 45.84 63.04 2.37
N LYS A 193 45.47 63.70 1.25
CA LYS A 193 44.53 63.15 0.26
C LYS A 193 45.04 61.83 -0.34
N LEU A 194 46.33 61.72 -0.68
CA LEU A 194 46.90 60.48 -1.22
C LEU A 194 46.84 59.31 -0.23
N GLU A 195 46.98 59.54 1.08
CA GLU A 195 46.77 58.49 2.10
C GLU A 195 45.27 58.20 2.32
N ALA A 196 44.40 59.21 2.24
CA ALA A 196 42.95 59.04 2.32
C ALA A 196 42.38 58.25 1.12
N ASP A 197 42.83 58.53 -0.11
CA ASP A 197 42.39 57.83 -1.32
C ASP A 197 42.84 56.35 -1.33
N LYS A 198 43.98 56.01 -0.72
CA LYS A 198 44.36 54.59 -0.50
C LYS A 198 43.36 53.86 0.39
N ILE A 199 42.86 54.52 1.44
CA ILE A 199 41.81 53.94 2.29
C ILE A 199 40.53 53.79 1.47
N VAL A 200 40.08 54.82 0.74
CA VAL A 200 38.88 54.76 -0.11
C VAL A 200 38.96 53.61 -1.13
N GLU A 201 40.06 53.45 -1.85
CA GLU A 201 40.21 52.35 -2.83
C GLU A 201 40.30 50.97 -2.16
N THR A 202 40.90 50.86 -0.97
CA THR A 202 40.91 49.61 -0.18
C THR A 202 39.49 49.21 0.22
N VAL A 203 38.72 50.15 0.78
CA VAL A 203 37.35 49.94 1.25
C VAL A 203 36.38 49.72 0.09
N LYS A 204 36.64 50.35 -1.07
CA LYS A 204 35.93 50.10 -2.33
C LYS A 204 36.18 48.67 -2.86
N ALA A 205 37.42 48.18 -2.82
CA ALA A 205 37.73 46.79 -3.19
C ALA A 205 37.07 45.77 -2.24
N GLU A 206 36.99 46.09 -0.95
CA GLU A 206 36.26 45.27 0.05
C GLU A 206 34.75 45.24 -0.23
N ASN A 207 34.14 46.40 -0.49
CA ASN A 207 32.74 46.51 -0.94
C ASN A 207 32.47 45.72 -2.23
N GLU A 208 33.37 45.77 -3.23
CA GLU A 208 33.24 45.00 -4.47
C GLU A 208 33.38 43.48 -4.23
N ALA A 209 34.22 43.06 -3.29
CA ALA A 209 34.32 41.65 -2.88
C ALA A 209 33.04 41.15 -2.19
N LEU A 210 32.48 41.94 -1.28
CA LEU A 210 31.22 41.65 -0.59
C LEU A 210 30.03 41.60 -1.55
N ALA A 211 29.95 42.54 -2.52
CA ALA A 211 28.90 42.57 -3.54
C ALA A 211 28.83 41.29 -4.39
N ASN A 212 29.96 40.62 -4.61
CA ASN A 212 30.05 39.37 -5.37
C ASN A 212 29.81 38.10 -4.53
N LEU A 213 29.91 38.19 -3.20
CA LEU A 213 29.80 37.04 -2.30
C LEU A 213 28.47 36.25 -2.40
N PRO A 214 27.27 36.86 -2.53
CA PRO A 214 26.02 36.11 -2.67
C PRO A 214 26.02 35.19 -3.90
N LYS A 215 26.56 35.67 -5.02
CA LYS A 215 26.69 34.89 -6.26
C LYS A 215 27.67 33.73 -6.08
N TYR A 216 28.75 33.94 -5.34
CA TYR A 216 29.73 32.90 -5.02
C TYR A 216 29.12 31.81 -4.11
N LYS A 217 28.37 32.20 -3.07
CA LYS A 217 27.61 31.28 -2.21
C LYS A 217 26.67 30.37 -3.03
N GLU A 218 25.90 30.94 -3.95
CA GLU A 218 24.98 30.17 -4.81
C GLU A 218 25.68 29.31 -5.89
N GLN A 219 26.98 29.53 -6.15
CA GLN A 219 27.80 28.58 -6.92
C GLN A 219 28.28 27.43 -6.04
N GLN A 220 28.79 27.73 -4.84
CA GLN A 220 29.35 26.72 -3.94
C GLN A 220 28.29 25.80 -3.33
N LYS A 221 27.08 26.29 -3.06
CA LYS A 221 25.93 25.44 -2.68
C LYS A 221 25.60 24.35 -3.70
N LYS A 222 25.85 24.57 -4.99
CA LYS A 222 25.61 23.56 -6.03
C LYS A 222 26.64 22.44 -5.97
N ILE A 223 27.90 22.79 -5.70
CA ILE A 223 28.96 21.81 -5.44
C ILE A 223 28.60 20.93 -4.23
N ILE A 224 28.05 21.51 -3.14
CA ILE A 224 27.50 20.72 -2.02
C ILE A 224 26.31 19.83 -2.43
N ALA A 225 25.40 20.34 -3.26
CA ALA A 225 24.25 19.57 -3.74
C ALA A 225 24.67 18.36 -4.61
N ASP A 226 25.71 18.53 -5.43
CA ASP A 226 26.22 17.54 -6.37
C ASP A 226 27.12 16.46 -5.71
N MET A 227 27.58 16.65 -4.45
CA MET A 227 28.35 15.65 -3.69
C MET A 227 27.52 14.39 -3.40
N THR A 228 27.80 13.25 -4.05
CA THR A 228 26.92 12.07 -4.01
C THR A 228 26.69 11.47 -2.62
N TYR A 229 27.67 11.51 -1.71
CA TYR A 229 27.68 10.66 -0.51
C TYR A 229 27.31 11.37 0.81
N LEU A 230 27.12 12.69 0.79
CA LEU A 230 26.57 13.43 1.93
C LEU A 230 25.04 13.25 2.01
N SER A 231 24.52 12.99 3.22
CA SER A 231 23.07 12.92 3.44
C SER A 231 22.37 14.26 3.19
N ALA A 232 21.05 14.24 3.01
CA ALA A 232 20.26 15.46 2.85
C ALA A 232 20.42 16.44 4.05
N ILE A 233 20.59 15.91 5.26
CA ILE A 233 20.79 16.72 6.48
C ILE A 233 22.18 17.37 6.49
N GLU A 234 23.22 16.62 6.11
CA GLU A 234 24.58 17.18 6.01
C GLU A 234 24.66 18.23 4.91
N LYS A 235 24.08 17.97 3.74
CA LYS A 235 23.99 18.95 2.64
C LYS A 235 23.29 20.23 3.06
N ASP A 236 22.21 20.14 3.84
CA ASP A 236 21.50 21.32 4.35
C ASP A 236 22.31 22.07 5.43
N ASN A 237 23.01 21.33 6.31
CA ASN A 237 23.96 21.91 7.27
C ASN A 237 25.11 22.66 6.59
N TYR A 238 25.76 22.08 5.57
CA TYR A 238 26.81 22.74 4.79
C TYR A 238 26.25 23.92 3.96
N THR A 239 25.06 23.77 3.37
CA THR A 239 24.34 24.86 2.67
C THR A 239 24.00 26.04 3.60
N THR A 240 23.66 25.74 4.85
CA THR A 240 23.41 26.73 5.91
C THR A 240 24.71 27.41 6.35
N LYS A 241 25.80 26.64 6.58
CA LYS A 241 27.14 27.20 6.82
C LYS A 241 27.58 28.15 5.69
N ILE A 242 27.43 27.77 4.42
CA ILE A 242 27.74 28.63 3.26
C ILE A 242 26.84 29.87 3.24
N THR A 243 25.56 29.76 3.58
CA THR A 243 24.64 30.90 3.66
C THR A 243 25.12 31.92 4.70
N ASN A 244 25.61 31.44 5.85
CA ASN A 244 26.00 32.29 6.99
C ASN A 244 27.45 32.81 6.92
N ALA A 245 28.33 32.22 6.09
CA ALA A 245 29.73 32.61 5.97
C ALA A 245 29.93 34.08 5.53
N GLU A 246 30.70 34.89 6.27
CA GLU A 246 30.79 36.34 6.02
C GLU A 246 31.72 36.75 4.86
N ASN A 247 32.61 35.86 4.41
CA ASN A 247 33.58 36.16 3.34
C ASN A 247 33.90 34.91 2.49
N LYS A 248 34.66 35.10 1.40
CA LYS A 248 35.01 34.02 0.46
C LYS A 248 35.76 32.87 1.14
N GLN A 249 36.75 33.16 1.98
CA GLN A 249 37.57 32.14 2.65
C GLN A 249 36.74 31.28 3.62
N ALA A 250 35.76 31.88 4.29
CA ALA A 250 34.81 31.16 5.13
C ALA A 250 33.87 30.25 4.31
N VAL A 251 33.50 30.64 3.09
CA VAL A 251 32.76 29.75 2.16
C VAL A 251 33.66 28.61 1.69
N ASP A 252 34.88 28.91 1.25
CA ASP A 252 35.84 27.92 0.73
C ASP A 252 36.12 26.82 1.77
N LYS A 253 36.44 27.20 3.01
CA LYS A 253 36.66 26.26 4.13
C LYS A 253 35.47 25.31 4.38
N VAL A 254 34.24 25.78 4.19
CA VAL A 254 33.03 24.96 4.37
C VAL A 254 32.84 23.97 3.24
N VAL A 255 33.29 24.31 2.02
CA VAL A 255 33.33 23.37 0.88
C VAL A 255 34.45 22.34 1.07
N ASP A 256 35.62 22.75 1.56
CA ASP A 256 36.72 21.84 1.90
C ASP A 256 36.31 20.85 3.02
N GLU A 257 35.62 21.32 4.07
CA GLU A 257 35.05 20.47 5.12
C GLU A 257 34.03 19.44 4.57
N ALA A 258 33.22 19.83 3.57
CA ALA A 258 32.23 18.95 2.96
C ALA A 258 32.86 17.94 1.99
N GLN A 259 33.87 18.38 1.21
CA GLN A 259 34.62 17.51 0.31
C GLN A 259 35.42 16.47 1.09
N ALA A 260 36.02 16.86 2.23
CA ALA A 260 36.70 15.94 3.14
C ALA A 260 35.74 14.86 3.67
N ALA A 261 34.56 15.25 4.18
CA ALA A 261 33.56 14.30 4.68
C ALA A 261 33.02 13.37 3.56
N ASN A 262 32.73 13.91 2.37
CA ASN A 262 32.33 13.09 1.22
C ASN A 262 33.44 12.10 0.81
N ASN A 263 34.71 12.51 0.89
CA ASN A 263 35.85 11.65 0.59
C ASN A 263 36.09 10.59 1.67
N GLU A 264 35.85 10.90 2.95
CA GLU A 264 35.97 9.94 4.06
C GLU A 264 34.98 8.78 3.91
N VAL A 265 33.72 9.08 3.60
CA VAL A 265 32.70 8.07 3.27
C VAL A 265 33.10 7.25 2.04
N LEU A 266 33.60 7.90 0.99
CA LEU A 266 34.12 7.23 -0.21
C LEU A 266 35.28 6.27 0.09
N THR A 267 36.25 6.67 0.90
CA THR A 267 37.37 5.80 1.32
C THR A 267 36.89 4.63 2.15
N GLY A 268 35.87 4.82 3.00
CA GLY A 268 35.17 3.73 3.68
C GLY A 268 34.60 2.72 2.68
N LEU A 269 33.83 3.19 1.69
CA LEU A 269 33.22 2.37 0.66
C LEU A 269 34.26 1.61 -0.21
N VAL A 270 35.40 2.22 -0.56
CA VAL A 270 36.49 1.52 -1.27
C VAL A 270 37.10 0.41 -0.44
N ASN A 271 37.36 0.64 0.84
CA ASN A 271 37.94 -0.37 1.72
C ASN A 271 36.95 -1.51 2.03
N GLU A 272 35.67 -1.19 2.19
CA GLU A 272 34.62 -2.20 2.32
C GLU A 272 34.47 -3.03 1.05
N LYS A 273 34.43 -2.40 -0.12
CA LYS A 273 34.34 -3.11 -1.42
C LYS A 273 35.57 -3.95 -1.71
N ALA A 274 36.77 -3.49 -1.33
CA ALA A 274 37.99 -4.30 -1.40
C ALA A 274 37.88 -5.55 -0.52
N ARG A 275 37.42 -5.40 0.73
CA ARG A 275 37.20 -6.52 1.67
C ARG A 275 36.17 -7.54 1.15
N GLU A 276 35.03 -7.07 0.61
CA GLU A 276 34.03 -7.97 0.00
C GLU A 276 34.64 -8.83 -1.12
N LEU A 277 35.53 -8.25 -1.94
CA LEU A 277 36.16 -8.96 -3.04
C LEU A 277 37.30 -9.88 -2.57
N GLU A 278 38.03 -9.52 -1.53
CA GLU A 278 38.97 -10.40 -0.84
C GLU A 278 38.23 -11.64 -0.26
N GLU A 279 37.07 -11.45 0.37
CA GLU A 279 36.22 -12.53 0.91
C GLU A 279 35.59 -13.39 -0.20
N LYS A 280 35.08 -12.76 -1.26
CA LYS A 280 34.57 -13.46 -2.46
C LYS A 280 35.65 -14.33 -3.10
N LEU A 281 36.91 -13.90 -3.07
CA LEU A 281 38.06 -14.69 -3.56
C LEU A 281 38.39 -15.86 -2.64
N THR A 282 38.47 -15.67 -1.32
CA THR A 282 38.80 -16.77 -0.40
C THR A 282 37.76 -17.89 -0.48
N LEU A 283 36.47 -17.53 -0.51
CA LEU A 283 35.33 -18.46 -0.64
C LEU A 283 35.20 -19.13 -2.02
N SER A 284 35.80 -18.58 -3.07
CA SER A 284 35.71 -19.14 -4.43
C SER A 284 36.52 -20.45 -4.60
N SER A 285 36.08 -21.32 -5.53
CA SER A 285 36.82 -22.54 -5.92
C SER A 285 37.98 -22.28 -6.91
N LEU A 286 38.34 -21.02 -7.15
CA LEU A 286 39.41 -20.64 -8.07
C LEU A 286 40.78 -21.19 -7.63
N ALA A 287 41.65 -21.46 -8.59
CA ALA A 287 43.04 -21.82 -8.29
C ALA A 287 43.77 -20.65 -7.60
N GLU A 288 44.64 -20.95 -6.63
CA GLU A 288 45.33 -19.95 -5.81
C GLU A 288 46.14 -18.93 -6.61
N ASN A 289 46.70 -19.31 -7.76
CA ASN A 289 47.40 -18.39 -8.66
C ASN A 289 46.46 -17.38 -9.36
N ILE A 290 45.16 -17.71 -9.49
CA ILE A 290 44.13 -16.80 -10.01
C ILE A 290 43.67 -15.87 -8.87
N LYS A 291 43.44 -16.43 -7.67
CA LYS A 291 43.11 -15.63 -6.47
C LYS A 291 44.18 -14.57 -6.20
N ALA A 292 45.45 -14.98 -6.15
CA ALA A 292 46.58 -14.08 -5.90
C ALA A 292 46.68 -12.92 -6.91
N ASN A 293 46.34 -13.14 -8.18
CA ASN A 293 46.30 -12.07 -9.18
C ASN A 293 45.20 -11.04 -8.89
N PHE A 294 43.98 -11.49 -8.60
CA PHE A 294 42.89 -10.56 -8.25
C PHE A 294 43.15 -9.85 -6.91
N THR A 295 43.62 -10.57 -5.89
CA THR A 295 44.03 -9.97 -4.60
C THR A 295 45.11 -8.91 -4.78
N LYS A 296 46.07 -9.12 -5.69
CA LYS A 296 47.06 -8.11 -6.03
C LYS A 296 46.41 -6.85 -6.63
N SER A 297 45.54 -6.98 -7.62
CA SER A 297 44.84 -5.83 -8.22
C SER A 297 43.89 -5.10 -7.27
N ILE A 298 43.24 -5.81 -6.34
CA ILE A 298 42.41 -5.19 -5.29
C ILE A 298 43.28 -4.32 -4.38
N ASN A 299 44.43 -4.83 -3.91
CA ASN A 299 45.34 -4.05 -3.07
C ASN A 299 45.97 -2.87 -3.83
N GLU A 300 46.32 -3.03 -5.12
CA GLU A 300 46.85 -1.93 -5.95
C GLU A 300 45.88 -0.75 -6.13
N ILE A 301 44.56 -0.96 -5.99
CA ILE A 301 43.55 0.11 -5.97
C ILE A 301 43.38 0.67 -4.55
N LYS A 302 43.28 -0.23 -3.56
CA LYS A 302 43.12 0.06 -2.12
C LYS A 302 44.25 0.91 -1.54
N ASP A 303 45.48 0.71 -2.02
CA ASP A 303 46.69 1.44 -1.59
C ASP A 303 46.87 2.80 -2.31
N LYS A 304 46.11 3.05 -3.38
CA LYS A 304 46.25 4.22 -4.27
C LYS A 304 45.40 5.41 -3.85
N GLN A 305 44.07 5.22 -3.74
CA GLN A 305 43.07 6.19 -3.24
C GLN A 305 43.06 7.62 -3.86
N ASP A 306 43.91 7.94 -4.85
CA ASP A 306 44.00 9.25 -5.51
C ASP A 306 42.66 9.74 -6.14
N LYS A 307 41.76 8.81 -6.49
CA LYS A 307 40.52 9.09 -7.25
C LYS A 307 39.41 8.14 -6.83
N ILE A 308 39.00 8.25 -5.58
CA ILE A 308 38.15 7.28 -4.87
C ILE A 308 36.86 6.88 -5.65
N ASP A 309 36.19 7.82 -6.33
CA ASP A 309 35.04 7.52 -7.22
C ASP A 309 35.39 6.58 -8.40
N ALA A 310 36.57 6.75 -9.00
CA ALA A 310 37.05 5.90 -10.09
C ALA A 310 37.60 4.56 -9.56
N ASP A 311 38.22 4.58 -8.38
CA ASP A 311 38.72 3.40 -7.69
C ASP A 311 37.57 2.43 -7.35
N LEU A 312 36.37 2.95 -6.99
CA LEU A 312 35.13 2.15 -6.87
C LEU A 312 34.70 1.48 -8.19
N VAL A 313 34.82 2.17 -9.32
CA VAL A 313 34.46 1.62 -10.66
C VAL A 313 35.46 0.54 -11.09
N GLU A 314 36.74 0.69 -10.72
CA GLU A 314 37.79 -0.30 -10.99
C GLU A 314 37.55 -1.57 -10.13
N LEU A 315 37.21 -1.44 -8.85
CA LEU A 315 36.78 -2.57 -8.00
C LEU A 315 35.48 -3.23 -8.51
N ALA A 316 34.51 -2.46 -9.00
CA ALA A 316 33.29 -3.01 -9.61
C ALA A 316 33.60 -3.83 -10.89
N THR A 317 34.61 -3.41 -11.65
CA THR A 317 35.10 -4.16 -12.83
C THR A 317 35.76 -5.46 -12.40
N ILE A 318 36.65 -5.42 -11.40
CA ILE A 318 37.27 -6.63 -10.81
C ILE A 318 36.20 -7.60 -10.28
N SER A 319 35.13 -7.12 -9.65
CA SER A 319 34.02 -7.98 -9.22
C SER A 319 33.46 -8.82 -10.37
N SER A 320 33.25 -8.21 -11.55
CA SER A 320 32.72 -8.89 -12.73
C SER A 320 33.73 -9.86 -13.36
N ASP A 321 35.03 -9.56 -13.30
CA ASP A 321 36.06 -10.50 -13.80
C ASP A 321 36.25 -11.69 -12.84
N ILE A 322 36.06 -11.48 -11.53
CA ILE A 322 35.98 -12.57 -10.54
C ILE A 322 34.76 -13.46 -10.81
N ASP A 323 33.56 -12.87 -11.01
CA ASP A 323 32.34 -13.64 -11.32
C ASP A 323 32.50 -14.47 -12.60
N LYS A 324 33.11 -13.87 -13.63
CA LYS A 324 33.42 -14.56 -14.88
C LYS A 324 34.42 -15.70 -14.68
N ALA A 325 35.51 -15.47 -13.96
CA ALA A 325 36.50 -16.52 -13.66
C ALA A 325 35.88 -17.70 -12.89
N ILE A 326 34.97 -17.42 -11.95
CA ILE A 326 34.21 -18.45 -11.22
C ILE A 326 33.34 -19.25 -12.20
N ALA A 327 32.56 -18.58 -13.05
CA ALA A 327 31.70 -19.23 -14.04
C ALA A 327 32.48 -20.08 -15.06
N ASP A 328 33.63 -19.60 -15.54
CA ASP A 328 34.54 -20.34 -16.43
C ASP A 328 35.09 -21.60 -15.73
N ASN A 329 35.49 -21.48 -14.44
CA ASN A 329 35.98 -22.62 -13.65
C ASN A 329 34.88 -23.66 -13.37
N THR A 330 33.68 -23.22 -12.94
CA THR A 330 32.53 -24.12 -12.74
C THR A 330 32.16 -24.87 -14.03
N SER A 331 32.27 -24.22 -15.19
CA SER A 331 32.03 -24.83 -16.51
C SER A 331 33.07 -25.92 -16.86
N ALA A 332 34.34 -25.70 -16.49
CA ALA A 332 35.40 -26.70 -16.64
C ALA A 332 35.21 -27.89 -15.68
N GLU A 333 34.94 -27.64 -14.41
CA GLU A 333 34.67 -28.68 -13.40
C GLU A 333 33.44 -29.55 -13.77
N LEU A 334 32.35 -28.93 -14.23
CA LEU A 334 31.16 -29.62 -14.72
C LEU A 334 31.50 -30.53 -15.92
N SER A 335 32.30 -30.03 -16.86
CA SER A 335 32.73 -30.80 -18.03
C SER A 335 33.60 -32.00 -17.64
N ALA A 336 34.48 -31.84 -16.64
CA ALA A 336 35.27 -32.95 -16.10
C ALA A 336 34.39 -34.01 -15.42
N GLN A 337 33.45 -33.61 -14.55
CA GLN A 337 32.54 -34.55 -13.88
C GLN A 337 31.63 -35.27 -14.88
N LYS A 338 31.12 -34.58 -15.92
CA LYS A 338 30.36 -35.23 -17.02
C LYS A 338 31.18 -36.34 -17.69
N ASN A 339 32.45 -36.08 -17.99
CA ASN A 339 33.31 -37.05 -18.66
C ASN A 339 33.63 -38.25 -17.75
N ASP A 340 33.91 -38.02 -16.47
CA ASP A 340 34.15 -39.10 -15.50
C ASP A 340 32.91 -39.97 -15.29
N VAL A 341 31.74 -39.37 -15.05
CA VAL A 341 30.48 -40.13 -14.88
C VAL A 341 30.14 -40.94 -16.13
N LYS A 342 30.35 -40.39 -17.35
CA LYS A 342 30.21 -41.18 -18.59
C LYS A 342 31.22 -42.33 -18.68
N ALA A 343 32.45 -42.15 -18.21
CA ALA A 343 33.45 -43.21 -18.17
C ALA A 343 33.06 -44.32 -17.16
N GLN A 344 32.58 -43.96 -15.97
CA GLN A 344 32.03 -44.91 -14.99
C GLN A 344 30.86 -45.73 -15.57
N ILE A 345 29.88 -45.05 -16.19
CA ILE A 345 28.74 -45.68 -16.89
C ILE A 345 29.23 -46.66 -17.97
N THR A 346 30.21 -46.24 -18.79
CA THR A 346 30.75 -47.06 -19.89
C THR A 346 31.47 -48.30 -19.36
N LYS A 347 32.28 -48.16 -18.31
CA LYS A 347 33.02 -49.27 -17.68
C LYS A 347 32.09 -50.29 -17.03
N ALA A 348 31.00 -49.85 -16.41
CA ALA A 348 30.00 -50.76 -15.85
C ALA A 348 29.20 -51.53 -16.94
N ALA A 349 29.06 -50.97 -18.14
CA ALA A 349 28.37 -51.62 -19.27
C ALA A 349 29.01 -52.92 -19.75
N GLU A 350 30.29 -53.18 -19.43
CA GLU A 350 30.98 -54.44 -19.73
C GLU A 350 30.36 -55.65 -19.01
N LYS A 351 29.47 -55.42 -18.03
CA LYS A 351 28.75 -56.46 -17.28
C LYS A 351 27.25 -56.21 -17.34
N PHE A 352 26.53 -57.12 -17.99
CA PHE A 352 25.09 -57.37 -17.85
C PHE A 352 24.10 -56.26 -18.26
N VAL A 353 24.55 -55.04 -18.64
CA VAL A 353 23.70 -53.92 -19.07
C VAL A 353 23.65 -53.76 -20.60
N LYS A 354 22.52 -53.32 -21.16
CA LYS A 354 22.33 -53.09 -22.60
C LYS A 354 22.88 -51.72 -23.03
N GLN A 355 23.49 -51.63 -24.22
CA GLN A 355 23.99 -50.35 -24.77
C GLN A 355 22.91 -49.25 -24.94
N ALA A 356 21.63 -49.63 -25.07
CA ALA A 356 20.54 -48.66 -25.12
C ALA A 356 20.39 -47.88 -23.80
N ASP A 357 20.57 -48.55 -22.66
CA ASP A 357 20.53 -47.93 -21.33
C ASP A 357 21.76 -47.05 -21.08
N VAL A 358 22.95 -47.51 -21.48
CA VAL A 358 24.20 -46.72 -21.47
C VAL A 358 23.99 -45.39 -22.21
N LYS A 359 23.45 -45.45 -23.44
CA LYS A 359 23.16 -44.26 -24.25
C LYS A 359 22.08 -43.37 -23.61
N ARG A 360 21.06 -43.94 -22.97
CA ARG A 360 20.05 -43.16 -22.21
C ARG A 360 20.72 -42.36 -21.09
N PHE A 361 21.62 -42.97 -20.33
CA PHE A 361 22.28 -42.29 -19.21
C PHE A 361 23.36 -41.30 -19.67
N HIS A 362 24.14 -41.60 -20.72
CA HIS A 362 25.03 -40.61 -21.35
C HIS A 362 24.27 -39.34 -21.78
N ASN A 363 23.12 -39.49 -22.45
CA ASN A 363 22.26 -38.36 -22.83
C ASN A 363 21.77 -37.56 -21.60
N LYS A 364 21.49 -38.22 -20.47
CA LYS A 364 21.13 -37.52 -19.22
C LYS A 364 22.30 -36.72 -18.64
N VAL A 365 23.51 -37.29 -18.64
CA VAL A 365 24.74 -36.59 -18.20
C VAL A 365 25.04 -35.40 -19.12
N ASP A 366 24.79 -35.51 -20.42
CA ASP A 366 24.89 -34.38 -21.35
C ASP A 366 23.88 -33.27 -21.03
N ALA A 367 22.62 -33.63 -20.77
CA ALA A 367 21.54 -32.68 -20.48
C ALA A 367 21.64 -31.98 -19.12
N ALA A 368 22.36 -32.55 -18.15
CA ALA A 368 22.55 -31.95 -16.82
C ALA A 368 23.33 -30.61 -16.91
N THR A 369 22.78 -29.53 -16.34
CA THR A 369 23.39 -28.18 -16.40
C THR A 369 24.22 -27.81 -15.18
N THR A 370 24.21 -28.61 -14.12
CA THR A 370 24.96 -28.37 -12.87
C THR A 370 25.65 -29.65 -12.39
N LYS A 371 26.59 -29.52 -11.45
CA LYS A 371 27.38 -30.65 -10.90
C LYS A 371 26.51 -31.60 -10.07
N GLU A 372 25.53 -31.05 -9.39
CA GLU A 372 24.52 -31.74 -8.59
C GLU A 372 23.57 -32.52 -9.50
N ALA A 373 23.19 -31.95 -10.66
CA ALA A 373 22.40 -32.64 -11.66
C ALA A 373 23.18 -33.80 -12.32
N VAL A 374 24.50 -33.66 -12.52
CA VAL A 374 25.36 -34.77 -12.98
C VAL A 374 25.44 -35.88 -11.92
N GLU A 375 25.62 -35.53 -10.65
CA GLU A 375 25.68 -36.50 -9.55
C GLU A 375 24.33 -37.21 -9.31
N ALA A 376 23.21 -36.50 -9.49
CA ALA A 376 21.88 -37.10 -9.45
C ALA A 376 21.67 -38.13 -10.57
N VAL A 377 22.20 -37.88 -11.78
CA VAL A 377 22.20 -38.86 -12.88
C VAL A 377 23.14 -40.04 -12.59
N LYS A 378 24.29 -39.82 -11.94
CA LYS A 378 25.15 -40.90 -11.46
C LYS A 378 24.43 -41.77 -10.42
N LYS A 379 23.78 -41.16 -9.43
CA LYS A 379 23.01 -41.89 -8.40
C LYS A 379 21.86 -42.70 -9.00
N GLU A 380 21.18 -42.18 -10.02
CA GLU A 380 20.15 -42.94 -10.76
C GLU A 380 20.74 -44.08 -11.59
N TRP A 381 21.96 -43.93 -12.13
CA TRP A 381 22.70 -45.03 -12.78
C TRP A 381 23.09 -46.12 -11.78
N ASP A 382 23.65 -45.76 -10.63
CA ASP A 382 24.08 -46.71 -9.60
C ASP A 382 22.89 -47.53 -9.07
N GLN A 383 21.74 -46.88 -8.86
CA GLN A 383 20.47 -47.54 -8.49
C GLN A 383 19.99 -48.53 -9.57
N PHE A 384 19.98 -48.11 -10.85
CA PHE A 384 19.61 -48.94 -11.98
C PHE A 384 20.54 -50.16 -12.16
N LEU A 385 21.85 -49.94 -12.00
CA LEU A 385 22.88 -50.99 -12.11
C LEU A 385 22.71 -52.06 -11.03
N ALA A 386 22.36 -51.67 -9.80
CA ALA A 386 22.07 -52.61 -8.72
C ALA A 386 20.88 -53.54 -9.07
N VAL A 387 19.77 -52.96 -9.58
CA VAL A 387 18.58 -53.72 -9.98
C VAL A 387 18.91 -54.73 -11.10
N GLU A 388 19.56 -54.31 -12.18
CA GLU A 388 19.91 -55.24 -13.29
C GLU A 388 20.96 -56.29 -12.87
N THR A 389 21.84 -55.98 -11.91
CA THR A 389 22.81 -56.94 -11.33
C THR A 389 22.12 -58.02 -10.49
N ILE A 390 21.03 -57.68 -9.81
CA ILE A 390 20.26 -58.63 -8.97
C ILE A 390 19.42 -59.58 -9.82
N LYS A 391 18.79 -59.10 -10.91
CA LYS A 391 18.05 -59.94 -11.87
C LYS A 391 18.85 -61.10 -12.43
N GLN A 392 20.13 -60.85 -12.71
CA GLN A 392 21.03 -61.82 -13.36
C GLN A 392 21.82 -62.69 -12.34
N GLN A 393 21.42 -62.71 -11.07
CA GLN A 393 21.93 -63.68 -10.10
C GLN A 393 21.29 -65.06 -10.30
N GLU A 394 22.09 -66.07 -10.65
CA GLU A 394 21.63 -67.48 -10.72
C GLU A 394 21.18 -68.05 -9.35
N ASN A 395 21.52 -67.37 -8.24
CA ASN A 395 21.25 -67.83 -6.89
C ASN A 395 20.30 -66.86 -6.17
N LEU A 396 19.06 -67.30 -5.95
CA LEU A 396 18.01 -66.55 -5.25
C LEU A 396 18.48 -65.99 -3.89
N LYS A 397 19.18 -66.79 -3.08
CA LYS A 397 19.62 -66.35 -1.74
C LYS A 397 20.63 -65.21 -1.82
N LYS A 398 21.55 -65.24 -2.79
CA LYS A 398 22.47 -64.11 -3.05
C LYS A 398 21.74 -62.87 -3.55
N ALA A 399 20.73 -63.04 -4.39
CA ALA A 399 19.87 -61.94 -4.82
C ALA A 399 19.18 -61.28 -3.63
N GLN A 400 18.61 -62.09 -2.72
CA GLN A 400 17.95 -61.63 -1.49
C GLN A 400 18.91 -60.93 -0.53
N GLU A 401 20.11 -61.49 -0.31
CA GLU A 401 21.14 -60.92 0.56
C GLU A 401 21.64 -59.55 0.07
N GLU A 402 21.97 -59.42 -1.21
CA GLU A 402 22.42 -58.13 -1.75
C GLU A 402 21.27 -57.12 -1.84
N ALA A 403 20.06 -57.52 -2.25
CA ALA A 403 18.91 -56.61 -2.28
C ALA A 403 18.54 -56.06 -0.90
N THR A 404 18.61 -56.89 0.15
CA THR A 404 18.39 -56.46 1.55
C THR A 404 19.40 -55.37 1.93
N LYS A 405 20.70 -55.62 1.68
CA LYS A 405 21.78 -54.67 1.92
C LYS A 405 21.65 -53.38 1.11
N GLN A 406 21.14 -53.44 -0.13
CA GLN A 406 20.85 -52.23 -0.92
C GLN A 406 19.71 -51.42 -0.29
N ILE A 407 18.65 -52.07 0.25
CA ILE A 407 17.55 -51.38 0.93
C ILE A 407 17.98 -50.75 2.26
N ASP A 408 18.83 -51.42 3.05
CA ASP A 408 19.43 -50.81 4.25
C ASP A 408 20.21 -49.52 3.93
N LEU A 409 20.86 -49.47 2.76
CA LEU A 409 21.62 -48.31 2.28
C LEU A 409 20.76 -47.23 1.59
N LEU A 410 19.46 -47.45 1.34
CA LEU A 410 18.59 -46.40 0.78
C LEU A 410 18.24 -45.29 1.78
N GLY A 411 18.25 -45.61 3.09
CA GLY A 411 17.89 -44.66 4.14
C GLY A 411 16.48 -44.09 4.00
N LEU A 412 15.48 -44.94 3.78
CA LEU A 412 14.05 -44.58 3.77
C LEU A 412 13.66 -43.88 5.08
N GLU A 413 12.76 -42.89 5.01
CA GLU A 413 12.38 -42.06 6.17
C GLU A 413 11.53 -42.85 7.19
N ASP A 414 10.80 -43.88 6.74
CA ASP A 414 10.08 -44.85 7.58
C ASP A 414 10.75 -46.24 7.59
N GLU A 415 11.28 -46.63 8.76
CA GLU A 415 11.84 -47.96 9.02
C GLU A 415 10.80 -49.09 8.94
N THR A 416 9.51 -48.80 9.09
CA THR A 416 8.43 -49.79 8.91
C THR A 416 8.34 -50.18 7.44
N THR A 417 8.33 -49.21 6.54
CA THR A 417 8.38 -49.38 5.09
C THR A 417 9.67 -50.07 4.65
N LYS A 418 10.83 -49.73 5.23
CA LYS A 418 12.09 -50.45 5.02
C LYS A 418 11.96 -51.93 5.40
N THR A 419 11.44 -52.21 6.59
CA THR A 419 11.20 -53.57 7.12
C THR A 419 10.19 -54.35 6.26
N ASN A 420 9.17 -53.70 5.71
CA ASN A 420 8.21 -54.31 4.80
C ASN A 420 8.89 -54.82 3.53
N TYR A 421 9.72 -54.00 2.88
CA TYR A 421 10.44 -54.44 1.68
C TYR A 421 11.44 -55.57 1.94
N ILE A 422 12.15 -55.55 3.08
CA ILE A 422 13.04 -56.65 3.48
C ILE A 422 12.24 -57.95 3.69
N ALA A 423 11.07 -57.86 4.32
CA ALA A 423 10.17 -59.01 4.46
C ALA A 423 9.67 -59.53 3.10
N HIS A 424 9.30 -58.66 2.14
CA HIS A 424 8.94 -59.07 0.78
C HIS A 424 10.10 -59.81 0.08
N ILE A 425 11.33 -59.30 0.18
CA ILE A 425 12.53 -59.95 -0.38
C ILE A 425 12.68 -61.37 0.16
N SER A 426 12.49 -61.57 1.47
CA SER A 426 12.65 -62.87 2.13
C SER A 426 11.69 -63.97 1.63
N VAL A 427 10.52 -63.59 1.07
CA VAL A 427 9.50 -64.52 0.56
C VAL A 427 9.39 -64.57 -0.97
N ALA A 428 10.18 -63.75 -1.68
CA ALA A 428 10.25 -63.76 -3.14
C ALA A 428 10.79 -65.10 -3.68
N THR A 429 10.30 -65.53 -4.85
CA THR A 429 10.60 -66.86 -5.42
C THR A 429 11.61 -66.83 -6.55
N SER A 430 11.93 -65.65 -7.10
CA SER A 430 12.87 -65.46 -8.19
C SER A 430 13.74 -64.19 -8.04
N PRO A 431 14.96 -64.16 -8.62
CA PRO A 431 15.80 -62.96 -8.64
C PRO A 431 15.15 -61.75 -9.32
N GLU A 432 14.26 -61.97 -10.31
CA GLU A 432 13.51 -60.90 -10.99
C GLU A 432 12.48 -60.26 -10.05
N GLU A 433 11.78 -61.04 -9.22
CA GLU A 433 10.88 -60.52 -8.17
C GLU A 433 11.67 -59.72 -7.12
N VAL A 434 12.81 -60.24 -6.66
CA VAL A 434 13.70 -59.54 -5.71
C VAL A 434 14.19 -58.20 -6.27
N ALA A 435 14.57 -58.17 -7.54
CA ALA A 435 14.99 -56.94 -8.22
C ALA A 435 13.82 -55.94 -8.39
N GLY A 436 12.60 -56.44 -8.64
CA GLY A 436 11.39 -55.62 -8.66
C GLY A 436 11.12 -54.94 -7.32
N ILE A 437 11.25 -55.67 -6.22
CA ILE A 437 11.05 -55.15 -4.85
C ILE A 437 12.09 -54.06 -4.52
N LEU A 438 13.36 -54.24 -4.91
CA LEU A 438 14.38 -53.18 -4.77
C LEU A 438 14.04 -51.94 -5.61
N ALA A 439 13.55 -52.12 -6.84
CA ALA A 439 13.16 -50.99 -7.70
C ALA A 439 11.97 -50.20 -7.13
N GLU A 440 11.01 -50.87 -6.48
CA GLU A 440 9.92 -50.21 -5.74
C GLU A 440 10.45 -49.39 -4.55
N ALA A 441 11.34 -49.96 -3.73
CA ALA A 441 11.96 -49.24 -2.62
C ALA A 441 12.79 -48.03 -3.07
N GLN A 442 13.55 -48.17 -4.17
CA GLN A 442 14.27 -47.06 -4.81
C GLN A 442 13.31 -45.96 -5.30
N ALA A 443 12.15 -46.33 -5.84
CA ALA A 443 11.13 -45.38 -6.30
C ALA A 443 10.48 -44.62 -5.14
N VAL A 444 10.21 -45.28 -4.01
CA VAL A 444 9.74 -44.60 -2.78
C VAL A 444 10.80 -43.61 -2.28
N LYS A 445 12.08 -44.00 -2.17
CA LYS A 445 13.11 -43.04 -1.73
C LYS A 445 13.25 -41.84 -2.66
N LYS A 446 12.97 -42.00 -3.96
CA LYS A 446 12.92 -40.90 -4.94
C LYS A 446 11.73 -39.97 -4.70
N GLN A 447 10.58 -40.48 -4.23
CA GLN A 447 9.43 -39.66 -3.85
C GLN A 447 9.67 -38.88 -2.55
N GLU A 448 10.26 -39.51 -1.52
CA GLU A 448 10.68 -38.84 -0.29
C GLU A 448 11.58 -37.63 -0.58
N LEU A 449 12.60 -37.80 -1.42
CA LEU A 449 13.52 -36.71 -1.78
C LEU A 449 12.85 -35.56 -2.56
N VAL A 450 11.84 -35.85 -3.38
CA VAL A 450 11.05 -34.80 -4.07
C VAL A 450 10.14 -34.06 -3.09
N ALA A 451 9.56 -34.76 -2.11
CA ALA A 451 8.78 -34.13 -1.05
C ALA A 451 9.67 -33.24 -0.17
N LEU A 452 10.85 -33.71 0.24
CA LEU A 452 11.80 -32.95 1.06
C LEU A 452 12.17 -31.61 0.43
N VAL A 453 12.51 -31.59 -0.87
CA VAL A 453 12.84 -30.35 -1.60
C VAL A 453 11.66 -29.37 -1.61
N ALA A 454 10.43 -29.86 -1.79
CA ALA A 454 9.24 -29.01 -1.74
C ALA A 454 8.99 -28.42 -0.33
N VAL A 455 9.27 -29.18 0.74
CA VAL A 455 9.17 -28.71 2.13
C VAL A 455 10.29 -27.72 2.47
N GLN A 456 11.53 -27.95 2.00
CA GLN A 456 12.63 -26.99 2.10
C GLN A 456 12.31 -25.68 1.38
N GLU A 457 11.82 -25.74 0.13
CA GLU A 457 11.37 -24.57 -0.63
C GLU A 457 10.26 -23.78 0.08
N ALA A 458 9.32 -24.45 0.74
CA ALA A 458 8.26 -23.80 1.50
C ALA A 458 8.82 -23.11 2.76
N ALA A 459 9.64 -23.81 3.54
CA ALA A 459 10.26 -23.27 4.75
C ALA A 459 11.17 -22.07 4.46
N VAL A 460 11.94 -22.09 3.36
CA VAL A 460 12.76 -20.94 2.93
C VAL A 460 11.88 -19.72 2.60
N LYS A 461 10.73 -19.91 1.93
CA LYS A 461 9.78 -18.82 1.63
C LYS A 461 9.14 -18.26 2.90
N GLU A 462 8.80 -19.11 3.87
CA GLU A 462 8.30 -18.67 5.19
C GLU A 462 9.37 -17.89 5.97
N ILE A 463 10.62 -18.37 6.06
CA ILE A 463 11.73 -17.68 6.73
C ILE A 463 12.02 -16.32 6.08
N GLN A 464 11.95 -16.22 4.75
CA GLN A 464 12.11 -14.96 4.04
C GLN A 464 10.99 -13.95 4.38
N ALA A 465 9.76 -14.43 4.61
CA ALA A 465 8.59 -13.62 4.94
C ALA A 465 8.51 -13.15 6.41
N LEU A 466 9.28 -13.75 7.33
CA LEU A 466 9.39 -13.32 8.73
C LEU A 466 9.75 -11.82 8.80
N SER A 467 9.03 -11.02 9.59
CA SER A 467 9.08 -9.55 9.48
C SER A 467 10.02 -8.87 10.46
N ASN A 468 10.45 -9.58 11.51
CA ASN A 468 11.25 -9.03 12.59
C ASN A 468 12.74 -9.37 12.54
N LEU A 469 13.10 -10.55 12.03
CA LEU A 469 14.48 -10.98 11.80
C LEU A 469 15.17 -10.17 10.68
N THR A 470 16.45 -9.90 10.89
CA THR A 470 17.36 -9.36 9.86
C THR A 470 17.61 -10.37 8.74
N ASN A 471 18.10 -9.88 7.60
CA ASN A 471 18.51 -10.75 6.48
C ASN A 471 19.66 -11.69 6.86
N GLU A 472 20.53 -11.30 7.78
CA GLU A 472 21.66 -12.10 8.28
C GLU A 472 21.21 -13.23 9.23
N GLU A 473 20.22 -12.98 10.08
CA GLU A 473 19.57 -14.03 10.88
C GLU A 473 18.83 -15.03 9.99
N LYS A 474 18.04 -14.53 9.01
CA LYS A 474 17.35 -15.37 8.03
C LYS A 474 18.30 -16.24 7.21
N ALA A 475 19.44 -15.70 6.78
CA ALA A 475 20.42 -16.42 5.97
C ALA A 475 20.94 -17.68 6.69
N LYS A 476 21.19 -17.60 8.00
CA LYS A 476 21.64 -18.74 8.82
C LYS A 476 20.61 -19.87 8.84
N TYR A 477 19.34 -19.54 9.08
CA TYR A 477 18.25 -20.53 9.04
C TYR A 477 18.06 -21.12 7.64
N VAL A 478 18.13 -20.31 6.57
CA VAL A 478 18.06 -20.82 5.18
C VAL A 478 19.23 -21.75 4.86
N GLU A 479 20.44 -21.45 5.33
CA GLU A 479 21.61 -22.32 5.17
C GLU A 479 21.43 -23.66 5.92
N GLU A 480 20.85 -23.64 7.11
CA GLU A 480 20.54 -24.84 7.90
C GLU A 480 19.45 -25.70 7.24
N ILE A 481 18.34 -25.09 6.80
CA ILE A 481 17.26 -25.76 6.05
C ILE A 481 17.83 -26.51 4.83
N ASN A 482 18.71 -25.87 4.06
CA ASN A 482 19.34 -26.46 2.88
C ASN A 482 20.33 -27.60 3.19
N LYS A 483 20.80 -27.72 4.44
CA LYS A 483 21.66 -28.81 4.92
C LYS A 483 20.87 -29.98 5.52
N THR A 484 19.61 -29.79 5.89
CA THR A 484 18.79 -30.86 6.50
C THR A 484 18.45 -31.98 5.50
N ILE A 485 18.25 -33.19 6.04
CA ILE A 485 18.06 -34.43 5.25
C ILE A 485 16.77 -35.19 5.58
N THR A 486 15.91 -34.65 6.45
CA THR A 486 14.59 -35.21 6.81
C THR A 486 13.55 -34.10 6.85
N SER A 487 12.30 -34.44 6.53
CA SER A 487 11.17 -33.51 6.54
C SER A 487 10.92 -32.96 7.94
N LYS A 488 11.23 -33.75 8.98
CA LYS A 488 11.15 -33.36 10.39
C LYS A 488 12.13 -32.23 10.73
N SER A 489 13.41 -32.37 10.37
CA SER A 489 14.42 -31.37 10.73
C SER A 489 14.18 -30.03 10.05
N VAL A 490 13.65 -30.02 8.82
CA VAL A 490 13.20 -28.79 8.14
C VAL A 490 12.19 -28.02 9.01
N LYS A 491 11.22 -28.73 9.61
CA LYS A 491 10.24 -28.12 10.51
C LYS A 491 10.87 -27.62 11.81
N GLU A 492 11.75 -28.40 12.44
CA GLU A 492 12.42 -28.01 13.69
C GLU A 492 13.24 -26.71 13.54
N THR A 493 13.95 -26.53 12.41
CA THR A 493 14.65 -25.28 12.08
C THR A 493 13.68 -24.13 11.76
N LEU A 494 12.58 -24.39 11.04
CA LEU A 494 11.56 -23.38 10.71
C LEU A 494 10.83 -22.85 11.95
N ASP A 495 10.43 -23.73 12.86
CA ASP A 495 9.74 -23.36 14.10
C ASP A 495 10.69 -22.60 15.05
N SER A 496 11.99 -22.90 15.00
CA SER A 496 13.05 -22.13 15.69
C SER A 496 13.18 -20.70 15.12
N ALA A 497 13.16 -20.55 13.79
CA ALA A 497 13.20 -19.23 13.14
C ALA A 497 11.95 -18.37 13.47
N LYS A 498 10.76 -18.98 13.45
CA LYS A 498 9.49 -18.34 13.87
C LYS A 498 9.55 -17.87 15.33
N SER A 499 10.13 -18.68 16.21
CA SER A 499 10.30 -18.34 17.63
C SER A 499 11.26 -17.15 17.83
N ALA A 500 12.34 -17.09 17.04
CA ALA A 500 13.28 -15.97 17.05
C ALA A 500 12.64 -14.66 16.51
N ASP A 501 11.81 -14.73 15.47
CA ASP A 501 11.06 -13.56 14.98
C ASP A 501 10.11 -13.00 16.05
N LYS A 502 9.39 -13.89 16.75
CA LYS A 502 8.49 -13.54 17.85
C LYS A 502 9.22 -12.82 19.00
N LEU A 503 10.44 -13.25 19.32
CA LEU A 503 11.29 -12.59 20.34
C LEU A 503 11.69 -11.17 19.91
N GLN A 504 12.06 -10.98 18.64
CA GLN A 504 12.40 -9.65 18.11
C GLN A 504 11.18 -8.72 18.01
N GLU A 505 9.97 -9.26 17.82
CA GLU A 505 8.71 -8.51 17.89
C GLU A 505 8.50 -7.90 19.29
N VAL A 506 8.64 -8.73 20.35
CA VAL A 506 8.50 -8.28 21.76
C VAL A 506 9.55 -7.22 22.14
N VAL A 507 10.81 -7.40 21.72
CA VAL A 507 11.87 -6.42 21.98
C VAL A 507 11.54 -5.06 21.37
N LYS A 508 11.01 -5.03 20.14
CA LYS A 508 10.59 -3.78 19.48
C LYS A 508 9.39 -3.15 20.16
N ALA A 509 8.41 -3.96 20.58
CA ALA A 509 7.22 -3.49 21.31
C ALA A 509 7.61 -2.79 22.63
N LYS A 510 8.53 -3.36 23.42
CA LYS A 510 9.05 -2.72 24.64
C LYS A 510 9.68 -1.36 24.35
N VAL A 511 10.55 -1.26 23.34
CA VAL A 511 11.23 -0.01 22.98
C VAL A 511 10.23 1.05 22.48
N ALA A 512 9.19 0.64 21.75
CA ALA A 512 8.11 1.54 21.32
C ALA A 512 7.28 2.03 22.52
N ALA A 513 6.86 1.12 23.41
CA ALA A 513 6.07 1.43 24.60
C ALA A 513 6.78 2.39 25.55
N LEU A 514 8.06 2.15 25.89
CA LEU A 514 8.86 3.05 26.72
C LEU A 514 8.98 4.46 26.10
N LYS A 515 9.12 4.55 24.78
CA LYS A 515 9.18 5.82 24.04
C LYS A 515 7.83 6.54 23.96
N GLU A 516 6.72 5.82 23.95
CA GLU A 516 5.37 6.41 24.01
C GLU A 516 5.06 6.89 25.45
N LEU A 517 5.47 6.12 26.45
CA LEU A 517 5.37 6.46 27.88
C LEU A 517 6.12 7.76 28.22
N ASP A 518 7.21 8.08 27.50
CA ASP A 518 7.89 9.39 27.58
C ASP A 518 7.00 10.59 27.18
N THR A 519 5.94 10.36 26.40
CA THR A 519 4.99 11.41 25.96
C THR A 519 3.79 11.59 26.88
N LEU A 520 3.62 10.71 27.88
CA LEU A 520 2.47 10.70 28.77
C LEU A 520 2.68 11.56 30.03
N GLU A 521 1.61 12.25 30.42
CA GLU A 521 1.58 13.16 31.57
C GLU A 521 1.35 12.38 32.88
N LEU A 522 2.44 11.83 33.40
CA LEU A 522 2.49 10.91 34.54
C LEU A 522 3.52 11.41 35.57
N PRO A 523 3.15 12.39 36.43
CA PRO A 523 4.09 13.09 37.29
C PRO A 523 4.63 12.27 38.47
N THR A 524 4.00 11.13 38.78
CA THR A 524 4.36 10.29 39.95
C THR A 524 4.44 8.79 39.63
N GLU A 525 3.77 8.33 38.58
CA GLU A 525 3.54 6.90 38.28
C GLU A 525 4.43 6.35 37.16
N LYS A 526 5.15 7.23 36.44
CA LYS A 526 5.88 6.87 35.22
C LYS A 526 6.93 5.77 35.46
N GLU A 527 7.68 5.87 36.55
CA GLU A 527 8.75 4.91 36.87
C GLU A 527 8.20 3.49 37.07
N THR A 528 7.04 3.35 37.73
CA THR A 528 6.37 2.05 37.94
C THR A 528 6.00 1.41 36.60
N TYR A 529 5.49 2.19 35.64
CA TYR A 529 5.20 1.66 34.30
C TYR A 529 6.48 1.31 33.50
N ILE A 530 7.61 1.99 33.74
CA ILE A 530 8.92 1.60 33.18
C ILE A 530 9.37 0.26 33.78
N GLU A 531 9.26 0.07 35.09
CA GLU A 531 9.57 -1.18 35.78
C GLU A 531 8.70 -2.33 35.25
N GLU A 532 7.38 -2.13 35.14
CA GLU A 532 6.42 -3.12 34.62
C GLU A 532 6.74 -3.54 33.17
N ILE A 533 6.92 -2.58 32.24
CA ILE A 533 7.27 -2.89 30.83
C ILE A 533 8.63 -3.60 30.73
N THR A 534 9.57 -3.24 31.60
CA THR A 534 10.90 -3.87 31.63
C THR A 534 10.80 -5.33 32.11
N ALA A 535 9.99 -5.59 33.14
CA ALA A 535 9.85 -6.88 33.82
C ALA A 535 9.13 -7.97 33.00
N VAL A 536 8.30 -7.61 32.01
CA VAL A 536 7.66 -8.57 31.09
C VAL A 536 8.70 -9.54 30.51
N GLU A 537 8.55 -10.85 30.66
CA GLU A 537 9.55 -11.79 30.10
C GLU A 537 9.42 -11.89 28.58
N ASN A 538 10.52 -11.69 27.84
CA ASN A 538 10.48 -11.71 26.37
C ASN A 538 9.99 -13.05 25.77
N GLN A 539 10.07 -14.14 26.54
CA GLN A 539 9.62 -15.49 26.14
C GLN A 539 8.16 -15.79 26.53
N ASP A 540 7.46 -14.93 27.28
CA ASP A 540 6.04 -15.15 27.60
C ASP A 540 5.19 -15.03 26.32
N PRO A 541 4.36 -16.03 25.97
CA PRO A 541 3.42 -15.94 24.85
C PRO A 541 2.48 -14.72 24.90
N ASN A 542 2.27 -14.14 26.08
CA ASN A 542 1.45 -12.95 26.35
C ASN A 542 2.25 -11.65 26.42
N ALA A 543 3.56 -11.64 26.19
CA ALA A 543 4.42 -10.47 26.44
C ALA A 543 3.93 -9.18 25.75
N LEU A 544 3.53 -9.26 24.47
CA LEU A 544 2.95 -8.14 23.73
C LEU A 544 1.68 -7.60 24.40
N LYS A 545 0.76 -8.51 24.76
CA LYS A 545 -0.51 -8.20 25.42
C LYS A 545 -0.28 -7.57 26.80
N GLN A 546 0.72 -8.01 27.55
CA GLN A 546 1.11 -7.37 28.82
C GLN A 546 1.61 -5.94 28.59
N ILE A 547 2.48 -5.71 27.60
CA ILE A 547 2.97 -4.37 27.23
C ILE A 547 1.80 -3.46 26.81
N ASP A 548 0.87 -3.96 25.99
CA ASP A 548 -0.33 -3.23 25.56
C ASP A 548 -1.27 -2.90 26.75
N ASP A 549 -1.47 -3.85 27.66
CA ASP A 549 -2.32 -3.67 28.85
C ASP A 549 -1.69 -2.69 29.87
N ILE A 550 -0.36 -2.66 29.99
CA ILE A 550 0.37 -1.64 30.79
C ILE A 550 0.26 -0.26 30.13
N MET A 551 0.49 -0.15 28.82
CA MET A 551 0.39 1.11 28.08
C MET A 551 -1.04 1.69 28.08
N ALA A 552 -2.07 0.83 28.02
CA ALA A 552 -3.46 1.23 28.17
C ALA A 552 -3.73 1.84 29.56
N GLN A 553 -3.21 1.23 30.63
CA GLN A 553 -3.31 1.75 32.00
C GLN A 553 -2.57 3.08 32.18
N ALA A 554 -1.34 3.19 31.67
CA ALA A 554 -0.56 4.42 31.68
C ALA A 554 -1.26 5.56 30.93
N THR A 555 -1.84 5.27 29.75
CA THR A 555 -2.61 6.23 28.96
C THR A 555 -3.88 6.68 29.69
N LYS A 556 -4.66 5.73 30.23
CA LYS A 556 -5.83 5.99 31.09
C LYS A 556 -5.47 6.90 32.27
N LYS A 557 -4.35 6.61 32.95
CA LYS A 557 -3.89 7.40 34.10
C LYS A 557 -3.49 8.82 33.68
N SER A 558 -2.84 8.98 32.54
CA SER A 558 -2.49 10.31 32.00
C SER A 558 -3.71 11.14 31.62
N ASP A 559 -4.72 10.55 30.96
CA ASP A 559 -5.94 11.28 30.62
C ASP A 559 -6.79 11.61 31.88
N ILE A 560 -6.76 10.77 32.92
CA ILE A 560 -7.32 11.10 34.25
C ILE A 560 -6.56 12.25 34.94
N ASN A 561 -5.22 12.29 34.86
CA ASN A 561 -4.41 13.38 35.41
C ASN A 561 -4.76 14.71 34.73
N LYS A 562 -4.86 14.73 33.40
CA LYS A 562 -5.30 15.90 32.60
C LYS A 562 -6.71 16.35 32.96
N ILE A 563 -7.65 15.40 33.09
CA ILE A 563 -9.03 15.69 33.54
C ILE A 563 -9.02 16.41 34.90
N ASN A 564 -8.27 15.90 35.87
CA ASN A 564 -8.20 16.47 37.21
C ASN A 564 -7.53 17.85 37.29
N ALA A 565 -6.71 18.21 36.29
CA ALA A 565 -6.08 19.53 36.16
C ALA A 565 -6.92 20.54 35.35
N ALA A 566 -7.94 20.08 34.61
CA ALA A 566 -8.76 20.89 33.72
C ALA A 566 -10.01 21.50 34.40
N ASP A 567 -10.66 22.46 33.73
CA ASP A 567 -12.00 22.91 34.12
C ASP A 567 -13.08 21.89 33.73
N LEU A 568 -14.34 22.09 34.16
CA LEU A 568 -15.42 21.13 33.91
C LEU A 568 -15.81 20.98 32.43
N SER A 569 -15.55 21.97 31.58
CA SER A 569 -15.82 21.92 30.13
C SER A 569 -14.73 21.14 29.42
N ASP A 570 -13.47 21.45 29.73
CA ASP A 570 -12.31 20.80 29.12
C ASP A 570 -12.15 19.37 29.64
N ALA A 571 -12.37 19.11 30.92
CA ALA A 571 -12.44 17.76 31.50
C ALA A 571 -13.47 16.88 30.76
N LYS A 572 -14.68 17.39 30.50
CA LYS A 572 -15.70 16.66 29.71
C LYS A 572 -15.25 16.41 28.28
N THR A 573 -14.55 17.36 27.67
CA THR A 573 -14.03 17.25 26.31
C THR A 573 -12.91 16.20 26.22
N ILE A 574 -11.99 16.19 27.19
CA ILE A 574 -10.91 15.19 27.31
C ILE A 574 -11.52 13.80 27.52
N ALA A 575 -12.39 13.63 28.52
CA ALA A 575 -13.05 12.35 28.80
C ALA A 575 -13.88 11.84 27.60
N ALA A 576 -14.63 12.72 26.93
CA ALA A 576 -15.41 12.37 25.76
C ALA A 576 -14.55 12.05 24.53
N ASN A 577 -13.26 12.41 24.52
CA ASN A 577 -12.31 12.02 23.48
C ASN A 577 -11.55 10.74 23.86
N ALA A 578 -11.24 10.53 25.15
CA ALA A 578 -10.69 9.27 25.65
C ALA A 578 -11.66 8.10 25.43
N VAL A 579 -12.96 8.26 25.75
CA VAL A 579 -14.00 7.23 25.50
C VAL A 579 -14.12 6.85 24.01
N LYS A 580 -13.77 7.73 23.07
CA LYS A 580 -13.78 7.43 21.62
C LYS A 580 -12.54 6.66 21.14
N LYS A 581 -11.55 6.42 22.01
CA LYS A 581 -10.38 5.56 21.79
C LYS A 581 -10.52 4.18 22.49
N LEU A 582 -11.66 3.92 23.13
CA LEU A 582 -11.92 2.65 23.80
C LEU A 582 -12.53 1.66 22.79
N ASP A 583 -11.65 1.05 22.00
CA ASP A 583 -12.01 0.30 20.78
C ASP A 583 -12.85 -0.96 21.04
N GLU A 584 -12.91 -1.46 22.28
CA GLU A 584 -13.70 -2.65 22.65
C GLU A 584 -15.09 -2.30 23.20
N LEU A 585 -15.48 -1.01 23.27
CA LEU A 585 -16.84 -0.61 23.65
C LEU A 585 -17.80 -0.66 22.47
N THR A 586 -18.94 -1.33 22.66
CA THR A 586 -20.04 -1.30 21.69
C THR A 586 -20.62 0.12 21.54
N ALA A 587 -21.22 0.43 20.39
CA ALA A 587 -21.80 1.76 20.13
C ALA A 587 -22.85 2.21 21.17
N SER A 588 -23.55 1.27 21.81
CA SER A 588 -24.49 1.55 22.91
C SER A 588 -23.76 1.91 24.21
N GLN A 589 -22.66 1.22 24.54
CA GLN A 589 -21.82 1.50 25.70
C GLN A 589 -21.08 2.85 25.55
N VAL A 590 -20.54 3.15 24.35
CA VAL A 590 -19.98 4.47 24.03
C VAL A 590 -21.02 5.58 24.22
N THR A 591 -22.24 5.37 23.73
CA THR A 591 -23.35 6.33 23.89
C THR A 591 -23.72 6.54 25.38
N ALA A 592 -23.73 5.47 26.18
CA ALA A 592 -23.99 5.54 27.61
C ALA A 592 -22.87 6.27 28.39
N ALA A 593 -21.60 5.96 28.10
CA ALA A 593 -20.44 6.62 28.71
C ALA A 593 -20.41 8.12 28.38
N LEU A 594 -20.61 8.50 27.11
CA LEU A 594 -20.73 9.89 26.69
C LEU A 594 -21.91 10.61 27.35
N LYS A 595 -23.03 9.92 27.61
CA LYS A 595 -24.14 10.49 28.39
C LYS A 595 -23.72 10.79 29.84
N SER A 596 -23.11 9.82 30.52
CA SER A 596 -22.63 9.97 31.90
C SER A 596 -21.63 11.12 32.05
N ILE A 597 -20.68 11.26 31.11
CA ILE A 597 -19.74 12.40 31.06
C ILE A 597 -20.48 13.74 30.91
N ASN A 598 -21.49 13.81 30.05
CA ASN A 598 -22.29 15.03 29.88
C ASN A 598 -23.11 15.37 31.13
N GLU A 599 -23.66 14.38 31.84
CA GLU A 599 -24.48 14.56 33.05
C GLU A 599 -23.68 14.81 34.34
N ALA A 600 -22.37 14.54 34.33
CA ALA A 600 -21.47 14.76 35.47
C ALA A 600 -21.44 16.24 35.93
N LYS A 601 -21.33 16.47 37.24
CA LYS A 601 -21.52 17.79 37.86
C LYS A 601 -20.23 18.49 38.30
N ASN A 602 -19.13 17.75 38.37
CA ASN A 602 -17.81 18.21 38.78
C ASN A 602 -16.75 17.33 38.08
N VAL A 603 -15.48 17.75 38.16
CA VAL A 603 -14.37 17.07 37.49
C VAL A 603 -14.17 15.63 37.99
N THR A 604 -14.37 15.37 39.29
CA THR A 604 -14.27 14.02 39.88
C THR A 604 -15.32 13.06 39.34
N ASP A 605 -16.55 13.52 39.10
CA ASP A 605 -17.62 12.72 38.47
C ASP A 605 -17.30 12.44 36.99
N VAL A 606 -16.64 13.37 36.29
CA VAL A 606 -16.16 13.16 34.91
C VAL A 606 -15.05 12.11 34.86
N ALA A 607 -14.08 12.18 35.78
CA ALA A 607 -13.01 11.19 35.91
C ALA A 607 -13.58 9.78 36.16
N LYS A 608 -14.54 9.64 37.10
CA LYS A 608 -15.24 8.37 37.35
C LYS A 608 -16.02 7.85 36.14
N ALA A 609 -16.67 8.74 35.38
CA ALA A 609 -17.42 8.34 34.18
C ALA A 609 -16.51 7.81 33.06
N LEU A 610 -15.27 8.31 32.95
CA LEU A 610 -14.24 7.70 32.10
C LEU A 610 -13.73 6.38 32.71
N ASP A 611 -13.46 6.34 34.01
CA ASP A 611 -12.92 5.18 34.72
C ASP A 611 -13.79 3.93 34.52
N THR A 612 -15.10 4.04 34.77
CA THR A 612 -16.08 2.97 34.53
C THR A 612 -16.23 2.59 33.04
N ALA A 613 -16.00 3.54 32.12
CA ALA A 613 -16.01 3.22 30.69
C ALA A 613 -14.76 2.41 30.29
N SER A 614 -13.60 2.72 30.86
CA SER A 614 -12.38 1.91 30.69
C SER A 614 -12.53 0.53 31.34
N GLU A 615 -13.03 0.40 32.57
CA GLU A 615 -13.28 -0.90 33.20
C GLU A 615 -14.16 -1.81 32.31
N LEU A 616 -15.20 -1.25 31.68
CA LEU A 616 -16.09 -1.97 30.78
C LEU A 616 -15.40 -2.35 29.45
N ASN A 617 -14.52 -1.49 28.93
CA ASN A 617 -13.65 -1.79 27.79
C ASN A 617 -12.72 -2.97 28.11
N ASP A 618 -12.11 -2.96 29.29
CA ASP A 618 -11.12 -3.96 29.72
C ASP A 618 -11.79 -5.32 29.98
N ILE A 619 -13.03 -5.32 30.50
CA ILE A 619 -13.89 -6.52 30.57
C ILE A 619 -14.20 -7.06 29.16
N ASN A 620 -14.60 -6.20 28.21
CA ASN A 620 -14.87 -6.63 26.83
C ASN A 620 -13.59 -7.19 26.16
N LYS A 621 -12.44 -6.52 26.32
CA LYS A 621 -11.11 -6.96 25.86
C LYS A 621 -10.75 -8.32 26.45
N GLY A 622 -10.96 -8.51 27.75
CA GLY A 622 -10.70 -9.78 28.45
C GLY A 622 -11.56 -10.95 27.98
N VAL A 623 -12.83 -10.71 27.62
CA VAL A 623 -13.71 -11.73 27.02
C VAL A 623 -13.27 -12.08 25.59
N LYS A 624 -12.96 -11.07 24.78
CA LYS A 624 -12.46 -11.22 23.40
C LYS A 624 -11.14 -11.99 23.35
N ASN A 625 -10.20 -11.66 24.23
CA ASN A 625 -8.91 -12.33 24.35
C ASN A 625 -9.08 -13.81 24.72
N LYS A 626 -9.94 -14.14 25.70
CA LYS A 626 -10.22 -15.55 26.06
C LYS A 626 -10.84 -16.36 24.92
N ALA A 627 -11.66 -15.74 24.07
CA ALA A 627 -12.18 -16.39 22.87
C ALA A 627 -11.09 -16.63 21.82
N ALA A 628 -10.16 -15.68 21.64
CA ALA A 628 -9.01 -15.84 20.75
C ALA A 628 -8.01 -16.90 21.27
N GLU A 629 -7.71 -16.91 22.57
CA GLU A 629 -6.87 -17.92 23.26
C GLU A 629 -7.45 -19.34 23.09
N LEU A 630 -8.77 -19.48 23.23
CA LEU A 630 -9.47 -20.75 22.98
C LEU A 630 -9.40 -21.17 21.50
N LEU A 631 -9.51 -20.23 20.56
CA LEU A 631 -9.43 -20.51 19.12
C LEU A 631 -8.01 -20.91 18.69
N ASP A 632 -6.99 -20.23 19.20
CA ASP A 632 -5.58 -20.57 19.01
C ASP A 632 -5.26 -21.97 19.58
N ALA A 633 -5.70 -22.27 20.80
CA ALA A 633 -5.58 -23.60 21.39
C ALA A 633 -6.28 -24.69 20.55
N LYS A 634 -7.48 -24.42 20.04
CA LYS A 634 -8.17 -25.32 19.10
C LYS A 634 -7.37 -25.54 17.82
N ASN A 635 -6.78 -24.49 17.26
CA ASN A 635 -6.07 -24.59 15.99
C ASN A 635 -4.72 -25.32 16.14
N LYS A 636 -3.93 -25.00 17.17
CA LYS A 636 -2.70 -25.74 17.51
C LYS A 636 -2.96 -27.22 17.77
N ALA A 637 -4.05 -27.56 18.46
CA ALA A 637 -4.43 -28.96 18.67
C ALA A 637 -4.85 -29.65 17.35
N LYS A 638 -5.57 -28.97 16.45
CA LYS A 638 -5.88 -29.51 15.11
C LYS A 638 -4.61 -29.76 14.29
N GLU A 639 -3.69 -28.81 14.27
CA GLU A 639 -2.40 -28.92 13.56
C GLU A 639 -1.54 -30.06 14.12
N ALA A 640 -1.50 -30.23 15.44
CA ALA A 640 -0.85 -31.36 16.09
C ALA A 640 -1.48 -32.69 15.69
N ILE A 641 -2.82 -32.79 15.69
CA ILE A 641 -3.58 -33.97 15.22
C ILE A 641 -3.32 -34.26 13.74
N ASP A 642 -3.30 -33.23 12.89
CA ASP A 642 -3.03 -33.40 11.45
C ASP A 642 -1.60 -33.85 11.16
N ALA A 643 -0.63 -33.47 12.01
CA ALA A 643 0.74 -33.96 11.96
C ALA A 643 0.92 -35.42 12.47
N MET A 644 -0.11 -36.06 13.06
CA MET A 644 0.01 -37.43 13.59
C MET A 644 0.07 -38.47 12.46
N GLU A 645 1.27 -38.99 12.19
CA GLU A 645 1.58 -39.88 11.06
C GLU A 645 0.68 -41.13 10.94
N TYR A 646 0.34 -41.77 12.07
CA TYR A 646 -0.34 -43.09 12.09
C TYR A 646 -1.86 -43.01 12.28
N LEU A 647 -2.42 -41.82 12.50
CA LEU A 647 -3.88 -41.63 12.53
C LEU A 647 -4.44 -41.57 11.11
N SER A 648 -5.51 -42.34 10.85
CA SER A 648 -6.26 -42.24 9.59
C SER A 648 -6.91 -40.86 9.45
N VAL A 649 -7.20 -40.43 8.21
CA VAL A 649 -7.83 -39.12 7.95
C VAL A 649 -9.13 -38.96 8.75
N ALA A 650 -9.99 -39.98 8.79
CA ALA A 650 -11.22 -39.94 9.57
C ALA A 650 -10.99 -39.96 11.09
N ALA A 651 -9.89 -40.55 11.58
CA ALA A 651 -9.50 -40.42 12.98
C ALA A 651 -9.06 -38.98 13.32
N LYS A 652 -8.32 -38.33 12.41
CA LYS A 652 -7.94 -36.92 12.52
C LYS A 652 -9.17 -36.02 12.53
N GLU A 653 -10.07 -36.15 11.56
CA GLU A 653 -11.32 -35.36 11.53
C GLU A 653 -12.18 -35.61 12.79
N GLY A 654 -12.23 -36.85 13.29
CA GLY A 654 -12.94 -37.15 14.53
C GLY A 654 -12.37 -36.45 15.76
N TYR A 655 -11.05 -36.48 15.97
CA TYR A 655 -10.42 -35.74 17.07
C TYR A 655 -10.51 -34.22 16.88
N LYS A 656 -10.37 -33.70 15.65
CA LYS A 656 -10.56 -32.28 15.35
C LYS A 656 -12.00 -31.82 15.60
N ALA A 657 -12.99 -32.68 15.38
CA ALA A 657 -14.38 -32.44 15.73
C ALA A 657 -14.63 -32.50 17.26
N GLU A 658 -13.98 -33.42 17.99
CA GLU A 658 -13.97 -33.40 19.47
C GLU A 658 -13.36 -32.10 20.01
N VAL A 659 -12.24 -31.63 19.46
CA VAL A 659 -11.59 -30.33 19.80
C VAL A 659 -12.50 -29.14 19.48
N ASN A 660 -13.12 -29.12 18.30
CA ASN A 660 -14.05 -28.06 17.89
C ASN A 660 -15.23 -27.93 18.86
N ALA A 661 -15.72 -29.03 19.43
CA ALA A 661 -16.85 -29.06 20.35
C ALA A 661 -16.55 -28.49 21.76
N GLN A 662 -15.28 -28.31 22.14
CA GLN A 662 -14.92 -27.82 23.48
C GLN A 662 -15.17 -26.32 23.65
N THR A 663 -15.46 -25.90 24.89
CA THR A 663 -15.61 -24.48 25.29
C THR A 663 -14.50 -23.98 26.20
N GLU A 664 -13.53 -24.83 26.54
CA GLU A 664 -12.43 -24.57 27.47
C GLU A 664 -11.14 -25.22 26.95
N ILE A 665 -9.98 -24.73 27.40
CA ILE A 665 -8.66 -25.16 26.89
C ILE A 665 -8.24 -26.53 27.45
N GLY A 666 -8.37 -26.78 28.76
CA GLY A 666 -7.96 -28.05 29.37
C GLY A 666 -8.57 -29.32 28.73
N PRO A 667 -9.87 -29.35 28.38
CA PRO A 667 -10.45 -30.45 27.61
C PRO A 667 -9.80 -30.69 26.23
N ILE A 668 -9.29 -29.65 25.56
CA ILE A 668 -8.61 -29.76 24.26
C ILE A 668 -7.27 -30.48 24.42
N GLU A 669 -6.48 -30.12 25.43
CA GLU A 669 -5.21 -30.79 25.76
C GLU A 669 -5.42 -32.28 26.06
N VAL A 670 -6.50 -32.62 26.79
CA VAL A 670 -6.90 -34.01 27.06
C VAL A 670 -7.28 -34.75 25.78
N ILE A 671 -7.91 -34.10 24.79
CA ILE A 671 -8.23 -34.72 23.50
C ILE A 671 -6.97 -34.92 22.66
N GLN A 672 -6.07 -33.94 22.60
CA GLN A 672 -4.77 -34.10 21.93
C GLN A 672 -3.97 -35.25 22.55
N GLY A 673 -3.89 -35.33 23.88
CA GLY A 673 -3.23 -36.43 24.59
C GLY A 673 -3.85 -37.83 24.35
N LYS A 674 -5.16 -37.92 24.08
CA LYS A 674 -5.79 -39.16 23.59
C LYS A 674 -5.32 -39.49 22.18
N ALA A 675 -5.29 -38.50 21.29
CA ALA A 675 -4.87 -38.66 19.90
C ALA A 675 -3.39 -39.08 19.80
N ASP A 676 -2.50 -38.43 20.55
CA ASP A 676 -1.08 -38.81 20.67
C ASP A 676 -0.91 -40.25 21.16
N LYS A 677 -1.69 -40.64 22.19
CA LYS A 677 -1.67 -42.02 22.70
C LYS A 677 -2.17 -43.02 21.67
N ALA A 678 -3.23 -42.71 20.93
CA ALA A 678 -3.75 -43.56 19.86
C ALA A 678 -2.73 -43.70 18.72
N ASN A 679 -2.15 -42.59 18.26
CA ASN A 679 -1.07 -42.53 17.27
C ASN A 679 0.12 -43.41 17.67
N LYS A 680 0.57 -43.30 18.93
CA LYS A 680 1.65 -44.13 19.50
C LYS A 680 1.28 -45.62 19.54
N THR A 681 0.08 -45.98 19.99
CA THR A 681 -0.37 -47.37 20.03
C THR A 681 -0.57 -47.98 18.64
N ILE A 682 -0.95 -47.19 17.62
CA ILE A 682 -0.99 -47.67 16.23
C ILE A 682 0.43 -47.94 15.71
N LYS A 683 1.40 -47.04 15.96
CA LYS A 683 2.83 -47.26 15.65
C LYS A 683 3.37 -48.53 16.30
N GLU A 684 3.06 -48.74 17.59
CA GLU A 684 3.44 -49.95 18.33
C GLU A 684 2.84 -51.21 17.68
N LYS A 685 1.56 -51.15 17.29
CA LYS A 685 0.84 -52.23 16.60
C LYS A 685 1.30 -52.51 15.16
N GLN A 686 2.00 -51.61 14.47
CA GLN A 686 2.51 -51.91 13.12
C GLN A 686 3.44 -53.14 13.10
N ASN A 687 4.21 -53.37 14.17
CA ASN A 687 5.04 -54.56 14.33
C ASN A 687 4.20 -55.85 14.48
N GLU A 688 3.10 -55.80 15.23
CA GLU A 688 2.15 -56.90 15.38
C GLU A 688 1.43 -57.21 14.05
N ILE A 689 1.00 -56.15 13.35
CA ILE A 689 0.39 -56.21 12.02
C ILE A 689 1.35 -56.86 11.02
N GLN A 690 2.65 -56.56 11.07
CA GLN A 690 3.61 -57.16 10.14
C GLN A 690 3.82 -58.65 10.40
N ALA A 691 3.80 -59.10 11.66
CA ALA A 691 3.77 -60.53 11.98
C ALA A 691 2.49 -61.22 11.45
N ALA A 692 1.33 -60.55 11.59
CA ALA A 692 0.06 -61.03 11.04
C ALA A 692 0.07 -61.10 9.50
N LYS A 693 0.61 -60.08 8.81
CA LYS A 693 0.79 -60.06 7.35
C LYS A 693 1.61 -61.25 6.87
N VAL A 694 2.78 -61.50 7.48
CA VAL A 694 3.65 -62.64 7.14
C VAL A 694 2.92 -63.98 7.35
N ALA A 695 2.15 -64.14 8.43
CA ALA A 695 1.37 -65.35 8.68
C ALA A 695 0.27 -65.58 7.61
N VAL A 696 -0.45 -64.52 7.21
CA VAL A 696 -1.52 -64.63 6.20
C VAL A 696 -0.96 -64.83 4.79
N VAL A 697 0.17 -64.20 4.44
CA VAL A 697 0.88 -64.45 3.17
C VAL A 697 1.43 -65.89 3.12
N THR A 698 1.92 -66.41 4.24
CA THR A 698 2.31 -67.83 4.37
C THR A 698 1.12 -68.76 4.11
N MET A 699 -0.05 -68.46 4.69
CA MET A 699 -1.30 -69.21 4.46
C MET A 699 -1.74 -69.15 2.98
N ILE A 700 -1.72 -67.97 2.36
CA ILE A 700 -2.05 -67.77 0.93
C ILE A 700 -1.13 -68.63 0.05
N ASN A 701 0.19 -68.59 0.31
CA ASN A 701 1.17 -69.33 -0.48
C ASN A 701 1.04 -70.84 -0.30
N GLN A 702 0.69 -71.32 0.89
CA GLN A 702 0.50 -72.75 1.18
C GLN A 702 -0.83 -73.32 0.65
N ALA A 703 -1.88 -72.51 0.44
CA ALA A 703 -3.18 -73.00 -0.01
C ALA A 703 -3.15 -73.61 -1.44
N PRO A 704 -3.45 -74.90 -1.65
CA PRO A 704 -3.45 -75.50 -3.00
C PRO A 704 -4.68 -75.09 -3.85
N GLU A 705 -5.72 -74.52 -3.26
CA GLU A 705 -6.96 -74.15 -3.95
C GLU A 705 -6.90 -72.76 -4.65
N LEU A 706 -5.79 -72.03 -4.51
CA LEU A 706 -5.55 -70.73 -5.13
C LEU A 706 -4.59 -70.85 -6.32
N THR A 707 -4.89 -70.17 -7.41
CA THR A 707 -3.97 -70.07 -8.57
C THR A 707 -2.78 -69.15 -8.25
N VAL A 708 -1.68 -69.27 -9.00
CA VAL A 708 -0.48 -68.43 -8.82
C VAL A 708 -0.81 -66.93 -8.91
N ALA A 709 -1.65 -66.54 -9.87
CA ALA A 709 -2.08 -65.15 -10.03
C ALA A 709 -2.88 -64.63 -8.82
N GLU A 710 -3.72 -65.48 -8.22
CA GLU A 710 -4.50 -65.13 -7.02
C GLU A 710 -3.64 -65.08 -5.77
N LYS A 711 -2.64 -65.96 -5.64
CA LYS A 711 -1.67 -65.90 -4.53
C LYS A 711 -0.89 -64.59 -4.55
N LEU A 712 -0.43 -64.16 -5.73
CA LEU A 712 0.19 -62.86 -5.94
C LEU A 712 -0.78 -61.72 -5.64
N GLN A 713 -2.02 -61.78 -6.17
CA GLN A 713 -3.03 -60.75 -5.94
C GLN A 713 -3.36 -60.58 -4.45
N PHE A 714 -3.67 -61.66 -3.72
CA PHE A 714 -4.04 -61.60 -2.32
C PHE A 714 -2.85 -61.22 -1.42
N SER A 715 -1.64 -61.71 -1.71
CA SER A 715 -0.43 -61.29 -0.97
C SER A 715 -0.19 -59.78 -1.14
N ASN A 716 -0.33 -59.27 -2.36
CA ASN A 716 -0.24 -57.84 -2.65
C ASN A 716 -1.37 -57.01 -2.04
N GLN A 717 -2.52 -57.61 -1.71
CA GLN A 717 -3.57 -56.94 -0.94
C GLN A 717 -3.26 -56.99 0.58
N VAL A 718 -2.75 -58.10 1.12
CA VAL A 718 -2.35 -58.22 2.54
C VAL A 718 -1.24 -57.24 2.89
N PHE A 719 -0.21 -57.12 2.06
CA PHE A 719 0.87 -56.17 2.31
C PHE A 719 0.40 -54.70 2.24
N LYS A 720 -0.66 -54.40 1.47
CA LYS A 720 -1.31 -53.09 1.39
C LYS A 720 -2.24 -52.75 2.56
N CYS A 721 -2.54 -53.69 3.46
CA CYS A 721 -3.30 -53.37 4.67
C CYS A 721 -2.53 -52.41 5.58
N SER A 722 -3.22 -51.42 6.15
CA SER A 722 -2.66 -50.52 7.16
C SER A 722 -3.00 -50.97 8.59
N THR A 723 -4.02 -51.81 8.76
CA THR A 723 -4.56 -52.26 10.05
C THR A 723 -4.64 -53.78 10.18
N GLU A 724 -4.65 -54.25 11.44
CA GLU A 724 -4.88 -55.65 11.81
C GLU A 724 -6.24 -56.16 11.28
N ALA A 725 -7.26 -55.30 11.34
CA ALA A 725 -8.61 -55.60 10.85
C ALA A 725 -8.67 -55.83 9.33
N GLU A 726 -7.92 -55.07 8.53
CA GLU A 726 -7.85 -55.30 7.09
C GLU A 726 -7.12 -56.61 6.74
N VAL A 727 -6.06 -56.94 7.48
CA VAL A 727 -5.34 -58.23 7.35
C VAL A 727 -6.30 -59.39 7.65
N ASP A 728 -7.07 -59.30 8.74
CA ASP A 728 -8.08 -60.32 9.09
C ASP A 728 -9.26 -60.36 8.10
N ILE A 729 -9.68 -59.22 7.53
CA ILE A 729 -10.69 -59.18 6.45
C ILE A 729 -10.20 -59.93 5.21
N ILE A 730 -8.92 -59.78 4.81
CA ILE A 730 -8.39 -60.51 3.65
C ILE A 730 -8.19 -62.00 3.97
N LYS A 731 -7.63 -62.32 5.14
CA LYS A 731 -7.51 -63.69 5.65
C LYS A 731 -8.87 -64.41 5.65
N SER A 732 -9.94 -63.74 6.07
CA SER A 732 -11.30 -64.28 6.05
C SER A 732 -11.83 -64.43 4.61
N LYS A 733 -11.66 -63.42 3.74
CA LYS A 733 -12.01 -63.51 2.31
C LYS A 733 -11.29 -64.67 1.59
N VAL A 734 -9.99 -64.86 1.87
CA VAL A 734 -9.19 -65.95 1.30
C VAL A 734 -9.64 -67.30 1.84
N SER A 735 -9.85 -67.42 3.15
CA SER A 735 -10.37 -68.65 3.79
C SER A 735 -11.76 -69.02 3.26
N GLN A 736 -12.62 -68.01 3.05
CA GLN A 736 -13.93 -68.17 2.46
C GLN A 736 -13.85 -68.63 1.00
N LEU A 737 -13.00 -68.01 0.16
CA LEU A 737 -12.77 -68.45 -1.23
C LEU A 737 -12.22 -69.89 -1.31
N ILE A 738 -11.33 -70.27 -0.39
CA ILE A 738 -10.80 -71.64 -0.28
C ILE A 738 -11.93 -72.63 0.08
N ASN A 739 -12.83 -72.27 0.99
CA ASN A 739 -13.98 -73.09 1.36
C ASN A 739 -15.04 -73.16 0.24
N ASP A 740 -15.32 -72.05 -0.43
CA ASP A 740 -16.20 -72.00 -1.60
C ASP A 740 -15.68 -72.89 -2.73
N ARG A 741 -14.36 -72.92 -2.96
CA ARG A 741 -13.73 -73.84 -3.91
C ARG A 741 -13.80 -75.29 -3.49
N LYS A 742 -13.67 -75.59 -2.19
CA LYS A 742 -13.88 -76.95 -1.66
C LYS A 742 -15.31 -77.43 -1.87
N VAL A 743 -16.30 -76.58 -1.59
CA VAL A 743 -17.73 -76.84 -1.83
C VAL A 743 -18.01 -77.01 -3.34
N ALA A 744 -17.48 -76.13 -4.19
CA ALA A 744 -17.63 -76.21 -5.63
C ALA A 744 -16.96 -77.46 -6.24
N ALA A 745 -15.79 -77.88 -5.73
CA ALA A 745 -15.07 -79.06 -6.18
C ALA A 745 -15.56 -80.39 -5.57
N ALA A 746 -16.40 -80.35 -4.52
CA ALA A 746 -16.91 -81.55 -3.86
C ALA A 746 -17.66 -82.47 -4.84
N LYS A 747 -17.39 -83.77 -4.78
CA LYS A 747 -18.20 -84.78 -5.48
C LYS A 747 -19.51 -84.97 -4.73
N GLU A 748 -20.56 -85.43 -5.43
CA GLU A 748 -21.91 -85.51 -4.84
C GLU A 748 -21.98 -86.45 -3.62
N ALA A 749 -21.21 -87.54 -3.61
CA ALA A 749 -21.06 -88.42 -2.46
C ALA A 749 -20.41 -87.75 -1.22
N ASP A 750 -19.58 -86.73 -1.43
CA ASP A 750 -18.83 -86.01 -0.39
C ASP A 750 -19.46 -84.64 -0.04
N ALA A 751 -20.50 -84.23 -0.78
CA ALA A 751 -21.07 -82.87 -0.73
C ALA A 751 -21.65 -82.54 0.65
N ILE A 752 -22.45 -83.45 1.23
CA ILE A 752 -23.05 -83.27 2.57
C ILE A 752 -21.96 -83.05 3.63
N ALA A 753 -20.88 -83.85 3.62
CA ALA A 753 -19.79 -83.74 4.58
C ALA A 753 -19.00 -82.43 4.41
N THR A 754 -18.71 -82.06 3.15
CA THR A 754 -17.95 -80.85 2.82
C THR A 754 -18.72 -79.58 3.15
N ILE A 755 -20.01 -79.53 2.80
CA ILE A 755 -20.88 -78.37 3.04
C ILE A 755 -21.23 -78.24 4.52
N ASN A 756 -21.54 -79.33 5.23
CA ASN A 756 -21.78 -79.25 6.68
C ASN A 756 -20.54 -78.77 7.44
N LYS A 757 -19.32 -79.15 7.03
CA LYS A 757 -18.08 -78.59 7.59
C LYS A 757 -17.95 -77.10 7.30
N ALA A 758 -18.19 -76.66 6.06
CA ALA A 758 -18.15 -75.26 5.70
C ALA A 758 -19.17 -74.41 6.49
N ILE A 759 -20.37 -74.96 6.77
CA ILE A 759 -21.38 -74.34 7.64
C ILE A 759 -20.93 -74.29 9.11
N SER A 760 -20.20 -75.29 9.62
CA SER A 760 -19.59 -75.22 10.95
C SER A 760 -18.47 -74.18 11.04
N ASP A 761 -17.69 -73.95 9.96
CA ASP A 761 -16.70 -72.87 9.95
C ASP A 761 -17.36 -71.47 9.99
N LEU A 762 -18.62 -71.32 9.54
CA LEU A 762 -19.40 -70.07 9.67
C LEU A 762 -19.82 -69.73 11.11
N GLU A 763 -19.68 -70.66 12.07
CA GLU A 763 -19.86 -70.38 13.50
C GLU A 763 -18.84 -69.33 13.99
N LYS A 764 -17.63 -69.36 13.42
CA LYS A 764 -16.56 -68.38 13.69
C LYS A 764 -16.83 -67.02 13.06
N GLU A 765 -17.63 -66.99 11.98
CA GLU A 765 -17.96 -65.79 11.19
C GLU A 765 -19.24 -65.08 11.65
N GLY A 766 -20.04 -65.70 12.52
CA GLY A 766 -21.12 -65.04 13.25
C GLY A 766 -22.41 -65.83 13.48
N LEU A 767 -22.56 -67.06 12.95
CA LEU A 767 -23.71 -67.92 13.31
C LEU A 767 -23.57 -68.43 14.75
N ASP A 768 -24.70 -68.60 15.45
CA ASP A 768 -24.72 -69.38 16.69
C ASP A 768 -24.86 -70.88 16.44
N SER A 769 -24.50 -71.69 17.43
CA SER A 769 -24.49 -73.15 17.34
C SER A 769 -25.88 -73.79 17.06
N SER A 770 -26.98 -73.05 17.22
CA SER A 770 -28.33 -73.52 16.87
C SER A 770 -28.67 -73.20 15.41
N GLN A 771 -28.24 -72.04 14.91
CA GLN A 771 -28.33 -71.68 13.49
C GLN A 771 -27.49 -72.62 12.62
N VAL A 772 -26.25 -72.91 13.03
CA VAL A 772 -25.36 -73.89 12.38
C VAL A 772 -26.07 -75.25 12.24
N ARG A 773 -26.69 -75.74 13.33
CA ARG A 773 -27.48 -76.99 13.31
C ARG A 773 -28.68 -76.90 12.38
N ALA A 774 -29.46 -75.82 12.41
CA ALA A 774 -30.62 -75.64 11.53
C ALA A 774 -30.25 -75.64 10.04
N TYR A 775 -29.12 -75.03 9.66
CA TYR A 775 -28.60 -75.13 8.29
C TYR A 775 -28.09 -76.54 7.96
N GLN A 776 -27.35 -77.20 8.85
CA GLN A 776 -26.92 -78.59 8.64
C GLN A 776 -28.08 -79.59 8.54
N ASP A 777 -29.19 -79.35 9.24
CA ASP A 777 -30.40 -80.15 9.16
C ASP A 777 -31.18 -79.90 7.86
N LYS A 778 -31.20 -78.66 7.33
CA LYS A 778 -31.64 -78.40 5.95
C LYS A 778 -30.84 -79.22 4.93
N ILE A 779 -29.50 -79.23 5.03
CA ILE A 779 -28.62 -79.96 4.09
C ILE A 779 -28.94 -81.46 4.07
N LYS A 780 -29.20 -82.09 5.22
CA LYS A 780 -29.52 -83.54 5.33
C LYS A 780 -30.81 -83.95 4.61
N LEU A 781 -31.72 -83.00 4.34
CA LEU A 781 -33.00 -83.26 3.68
C LEU A 781 -32.93 -83.11 2.15
N LEU A 782 -31.79 -82.69 1.61
CA LEU A 782 -31.58 -82.45 0.18
C LEU A 782 -30.85 -83.63 -0.48
N SER A 783 -31.13 -83.86 -1.76
CA SER A 783 -30.58 -84.97 -2.55
C SER A 783 -29.69 -84.56 -3.72
N LYS A 784 -29.59 -83.26 -4.01
CA LYS A 784 -28.73 -82.69 -5.05
C LYS A 784 -27.71 -81.73 -4.46
N LYS A 785 -26.51 -81.70 -5.03
CA LYS A 785 -25.47 -80.75 -4.66
C LYS A 785 -25.89 -79.28 -4.82
N GLU A 786 -26.62 -78.93 -5.89
CA GLU A 786 -26.96 -77.53 -6.20
C GLU A 786 -27.85 -76.91 -5.11
N ASP A 787 -28.85 -77.66 -4.65
CA ASP A 787 -29.76 -77.23 -3.58
C ASP A 787 -29.00 -77.09 -2.24
N MET A 788 -28.03 -77.97 -1.97
CA MET A 788 -27.16 -77.88 -0.79
C MET A 788 -26.26 -76.64 -0.83
N VAL A 789 -25.74 -76.29 -2.01
CA VAL A 789 -24.97 -75.05 -2.20
C VAL A 789 -25.85 -73.82 -1.96
N ALA A 790 -27.10 -73.81 -2.43
CA ALA A 790 -28.03 -72.71 -2.16
C ALA A 790 -28.28 -72.46 -0.67
N VAL A 791 -28.39 -73.53 0.14
CA VAL A 791 -28.51 -73.43 1.62
C VAL A 791 -27.21 -72.94 2.27
N TYR A 792 -26.04 -73.25 1.69
CA TYR A 792 -24.77 -72.69 2.13
C TYR A 792 -24.63 -71.19 1.82
N GLU A 793 -25.08 -70.74 0.64
CA GLU A 793 -25.16 -69.31 0.32
C GLU A 793 -26.14 -68.56 1.25
N GLU A 794 -27.28 -69.18 1.61
CA GLU A 794 -28.23 -68.64 2.61
C GLU A 794 -27.55 -68.45 3.98
N ALA A 795 -26.77 -69.44 4.43
CA ALA A 795 -26.02 -69.36 5.69
C ALA A 795 -24.94 -68.26 5.67
N LYS A 796 -24.25 -68.06 4.53
CA LYS A 796 -23.28 -66.98 4.34
C LYS A 796 -23.92 -65.59 4.29
N ALA A 797 -25.14 -65.46 3.78
CA ALA A 797 -25.87 -64.20 3.79
C ALA A 797 -26.28 -63.78 5.23
N GLU A 798 -26.62 -64.75 6.08
CA GLU A 798 -27.08 -64.46 7.44
C GLU A 798 -25.94 -64.09 8.41
N THR A 799 -24.72 -64.63 8.26
CA THR A 799 -23.55 -64.20 9.07
C THR A 799 -23.25 -62.71 8.90
N VAL A 800 -23.22 -62.23 7.65
CA VAL A 800 -23.03 -60.81 7.29
C VAL A 800 -24.07 -59.93 7.98
N LYS A 801 -25.33 -60.36 7.95
CA LYS A 801 -26.48 -59.66 8.53
C LYS A 801 -26.46 -59.63 10.08
N ILE A 802 -26.05 -60.72 10.73
CA ILE A 802 -25.88 -60.78 12.19
C ILE A 802 -24.70 -59.92 12.65
N HIS A 803 -23.59 -59.98 11.93
CA HIS A 803 -22.37 -59.22 12.22
C HIS A 803 -22.63 -57.71 12.21
N ASP A 804 -23.18 -57.20 11.11
CA ASP A 804 -23.37 -55.77 10.91
C ASP A 804 -24.42 -55.19 11.86
N LYS A 805 -25.46 -55.98 12.21
CA LYS A 805 -26.45 -55.58 13.22
C LYS A 805 -25.85 -55.32 14.59
N LYS A 806 -24.76 -56.01 14.97
CA LYS A 806 -24.04 -55.75 16.24
C LYS A 806 -23.26 -54.43 16.17
N LEU A 807 -22.51 -54.20 15.08
CA LEU A 807 -21.73 -52.98 14.88
C LEU A 807 -22.60 -51.72 14.78
N ILE A 808 -23.77 -51.79 14.11
CA ILE A 808 -24.73 -50.69 13.98
C ILE A 808 -25.06 -50.04 15.33
N VAL A 809 -25.32 -50.83 16.37
CA VAL A 809 -25.69 -50.32 17.71
C VAL A 809 -24.52 -49.55 18.33
N THR A 810 -23.30 -50.06 18.18
CA THR A 810 -22.07 -49.38 18.63
C THR A 810 -21.86 -48.08 17.86
N ILE A 811 -21.96 -48.10 16.52
CA ILE A 811 -21.79 -46.90 15.67
C ILE A 811 -22.78 -45.81 16.07
N ASP A 812 -24.06 -46.17 16.26
CA ASP A 812 -25.10 -45.20 16.62
C ASP A 812 -24.88 -44.59 18.01
N SER A 813 -24.34 -45.36 18.97
CA SER A 813 -23.93 -44.81 20.27
C SER A 813 -22.73 -43.87 20.16
N LEU A 814 -21.74 -44.19 19.32
CA LEU A 814 -20.50 -43.43 19.18
C LEU A 814 -20.69 -42.14 18.37
N ILE A 815 -21.58 -42.13 17.37
CA ILE A 815 -22.01 -40.89 16.71
C ILE A 815 -22.72 -39.98 17.71
N ALA A 816 -23.59 -40.53 18.57
CA ALA A 816 -24.33 -39.75 19.57
C ALA A 816 -23.44 -39.16 20.68
N SER A 817 -22.32 -39.80 21.02
CA SER A 817 -21.33 -39.27 21.98
C SER A 817 -20.29 -38.33 21.36
N GLY A 818 -20.34 -38.08 20.05
CA GLY A 818 -19.32 -37.32 19.32
C GLY A 818 -18.00 -38.06 19.12
N SER A 819 -17.94 -39.36 19.44
CA SER A 819 -16.75 -40.22 19.37
C SER A 819 -16.51 -40.73 17.94
N TYR A 820 -16.42 -39.78 17.00
CA TYR A 820 -16.47 -40.02 15.56
C TYR A 820 -15.36 -40.95 15.03
N VAL A 821 -14.19 -40.94 15.68
CA VAL A 821 -13.06 -41.85 15.37
C VAL A 821 -13.48 -43.31 15.50
N GLN A 822 -14.02 -43.66 16.67
CA GLN A 822 -14.44 -45.03 16.99
C GLN A 822 -15.70 -45.43 16.20
N ALA A 823 -16.53 -44.44 15.84
CA ALA A 823 -17.65 -44.65 14.92
C ALA A 823 -17.15 -45.08 13.52
N GLN A 824 -16.15 -44.38 12.95
CA GLN A 824 -15.53 -44.78 11.68
C GLN A 824 -14.91 -46.18 11.77
N GLU A 825 -14.08 -46.44 12.79
CA GLU A 825 -13.47 -47.76 13.01
C GLU A 825 -14.51 -48.88 13.10
N SER A 826 -15.73 -48.58 13.52
CA SER A 826 -16.84 -49.54 13.61
C SER A 826 -17.62 -49.65 12.29
N ILE A 827 -17.68 -48.57 11.49
CA ILE A 827 -18.22 -48.55 10.13
C ILE A 827 -17.35 -49.38 9.18
N ASP A 828 -16.03 -49.21 9.21
CA ASP A 828 -15.11 -49.88 8.28
C ASP A 828 -15.16 -51.41 8.40
N LYS A 829 -15.49 -51.90 9.61
CA LYS A 829 -15.67 -53.33 9.91
C LYS A 829 -16.97 -53.92 9.32
N LEU A 830 -17.94 -53.10 8.90
CA LEU A 830 -19.22 -53.59 8.32
C LEU A 830 -18.98 -54.42 7.05
N LYS A 831 -19.54 -55.63 7.00
CA LYS A 831 -19.40 -56.58 5.89
C LYS A 831 -20.27 -56.21 4.68
N SER A 832 -21.42 -55.55 4.88
CA SER A 832 -22.33 -55.08 3.82
C SER A 832 -21.96 -53.69 3.30
N ASP A 833 -21.63 -53.59 2.01
CA ASP A 833 -21.30 -52.32 1.35
C ASP A 833 -22.45 -51.30 1.38
N ASN A 834 -23.71 -51.75 1.33
CA ASN A 834 -24.87 -50.85 1.41
C ASN A 834 -25.03 -50.27 2.82
N THR A 835 -24.86 -51.12 3.85
CA THR A 835 -24.88 -50.70 5.25
C THR A 835 -23.73 -49.73 5.54
N ARG A 836 -22.52 -50.02 5.04
CA ARG A 836 -21.34 -49.16 5.19
C ARG A 836 -21.57 -47.78 4.60
N LYS A 837 -22.09 -47.70 3.36
CA LYS A 837 -22.45 -46.42 2.72
C LYS A 837 -23.50 -45.62 3.51
N GLN A 838 -24.55 -46.30 4.00
CA GLN A 838 -25.60 -45.65 4.81
C GLN A 838 -25.03 -45.04 6.10
N TYR A 839 -24.20 -45.80 6.83
CA TYR A 839 -23.64 -45.35 8.11
C TYR A 839 -22.50 -44.34 7.93
N GLN A 840 -21.71 -44.43 6.86
CA GLN A 840 -20.79 -43.36 6.45
C GLN A 840 -21.54 -42.04 6.20
N THR A 841 -22.66 -42.08 5.48
CA THR A 841 -23.49 -40.89 5.24
C THR A 841 -24.02 -40.30 6.56
N LYS A 842 -24.38 -41.16 7.52
CA LYS A 842 -24.83 -40.73 8.86
C LYS A 842 -23.71 -40.07 9.66
N LEU A 843 -22.50 -40.65 9.66
CA LEU A 843 -21.32 -40.08 10.32
C LEU A 843 -20.94 -38.73 9.73
N ASN A 844 -20.79 -38.64 8.40
CA ASN A 844 -20.43 -37.40 7.70
C ASN A 844 -21.42 -36.26 7.99
N ASN A 845 -22.73 -36.56 8.03
CA ASN A 845 -23.76 -35.58 8.38
C ASN A 845 -23.66 -35.10 9.85
N SER A 846 -23.19 -35.95 10.77
CA SER A 846 -22.99 -35.56 12.17
C SER A 846 -21.73 -34.72 12.37
N ILE A 847 -20.64 -35.05 11.66
CA ILE A 847 -19.42 -34.24 11.64
C ILE A 847 -19.73 -32.84 11.09
N ALA A 848 -20.39 -32.75 9.93
CA ALA A 848 -20.79 -31.48 9.32
C ALA A 848 -21.79 -30.66 10.17
N LEU A 849 -22.58 -31.30 11.04
CA LEU A 849 -23.39 -30.61 12.04
C LEU A 849 -22.53 -30.06 13.19
N SER A 850 -21.54 -30.83 13.65
CA SER A 850 -20.61 -30.44 14.71
C SER A 850 -19.75 -29.25 14.30
N GLU A 851 -19.19 -29.31 13.08
CA GLU A 851 -18.43 -28.22 12.45
C GLU A 851 -19.29 -26.95 12.29
N ALA A 852 -20.52 -27.10 11.79
CA ALA A 852 -21.43 -25.97 11.62
C ALA A 852 -21.76 -25.30 12.96
N LYS A 853 -21.92 -26.06 14.05
CA LYS A 853 -22.12 -25.50 15.40
C LYS A 853 -20.88 -24.77 15.92
N ALA A 854 -19.67 -25.27 15.64
CA ALA A 854 -18.44 -24.58 16.01
C ALA A 854 -18.29 -23.25 15.24
N ALA A 855 -18.42 -23.27 13.92
CA ALA A 855 -18.36 -22.07 13.07
C ALA A 855 -19.51 -21.08 13.36
N ALA A 856 -20.67 -21.56 13.82
CA ALA A 856 -21.76 -20.72 14.30
C ALA A 856 -21.42 -20.01 15.61
N ASN A 857 -20.79 -20.71 16.57
CA ASN A 857 -20.35 -20.11 17.82
C ASN A 857 -19.27 -19.04 17.59
N GLU A 858 -18.32 -19.29 16.68
CA GLU A 858 -17.29 -18.34 16.24
C GLU A 858 -17.93 -17.09 15.60
N GLN A 859 -18.90 -17.27 14.70
CA GLN A 859 -19.64 -16.14 14.11
C GLN A 859 -20.48 -15.36 15.13
N ILE A 860 -21.04 -16.02 16.15
CA ILE A 860 -21.75 -15.36 17.27
C ILE A 860 -20.78 -14.55 18.15
N ASP A 861 -19.58 -15.06 18.40
CA ASP A 861 -18.54 -14.32 19.13
C ASP A 861 -18.08 -13.07 18.37
N ALA A 862 -18.03 -13.13 17.04
CA ALA A 862 -17.65 -12.01 16.17
C ALA A 862 -18.71 -10.88 16.05
N LEU A 863 -19.95 -11.05 16.54
CA LEU A 863 -20.98 -10.01 16.43
C LEU A 863 -20.68 -8.81 17.32
N GLU A 864 -20.62 -7.60 16.76
CA GLU A 864 -20.15 -6.40 17.46
C GLU A 864 -21.20 -5.79 18.42
N ASN A 865 -22.50 -6.08 18.22
CA ASN A 865 -23.60 -5.37 18.86
C ASN A 865 -24.42 -6.24 19.83
N LEU A 866 -24.09 -7.52 19.99
CA LEU A 866 -24.70 -8.40 21.01
C LEU A 866 -23.90 -8.35 22.31
N THR A 867 -24.61 -8.25 23.43
CA THR A 867 -24.01 -8.39 24.77
C THR A 867 -23.56 -9.84 25.05
N VAL A 868 -22.72 -10.03 26.07
CA VAL A 868 -22.19 -11.35 26.46
C VAL A 868 -23.31 -12.37 26.74
N GLU A 869 -24.40 -11.94 27.40
CA GLU A 869 -25.52 -12.83 27.75
C GLU A 869 -26.40 -13.16 26.52
N GLU A 870 -26.53 -12.23 25.56
CA GLU A 870 -27.21 -12.50 24.28
C GLU A 870 -26.39 -13.47 23.42
N LYS A 871 -25.05 -13.31 23.36
CA LYS A 871 -24.15 -14.26 22.68
C LYS A 871 -24.26 -15.65 23.30
N LYS A 872 -24.22 -15.77 24.63
CA LYS A 872 -24.42 -17.03 25.36
C LYS A 872 -25.77 -17.66 25.01
N THR A 873 -26.86 -16.91 25.09
CA THR A 873 -28.22 -17.38 24.75
C THR A 873 -28.30 -17.89 23.32
N ALA A 874 -27.67 -17.19 22.36
CA ALA A 874 -27.60 -17.61 20.97
C ALA A 874 -26.84 -18.95 20.80
N LYS A 875 -25.69 -19.13 21.48
CA LYS A 875 -24.95 -20.42 21.44
C LYS A 875 -25.76 -21.58 22.05
N GLU A 876 -26.51 -21.34 23.13
CA GLU A 876 -27.41 -22.33 23.71
C GLU A 876 -28.50 -22.75 22.71
N ASP A 877 -29.04 -21.82 21.92
CA ASP A 877 -30.00 -22.14 20.86
C ASP A 877 -29.37 -22.87 19.66
N ILE A 878 -28.17 -22.49 19.23
CA ILE A 878 -27.40 -23.24 18.22
C ILE A 878 -27.14 -24.69 18.67
N ALA A 879 -26.82 -24.90 19.95
CA ALA A 879 -26.56 -26.23 20.51
C ALA A 879 -27.78 -27.17 20.37
N LYS A 880 -29.01 -26.65 20.43
CA LYS A 880 -30.27 -27.43 20.33
C LYS A 880 -30.60 -27.90 18.90
N LEU A 881 -29.94 -27.37 17.87
CA LEU A 881 -30.26 -27.64 16.46
C LEU A 881 -29.71 -29.00 15.98
N THR A 882 -30.43 -29.66 15.08
CA THR A 882 -30.16 -31.05 14.64
C THR A 882 -29.75 -31.20 13.17
N THR A 883 -29.67 -30.11 12.41
CA THR A 883 -29.21 -30.12 11.01
C THR A 883 -28.37 -28.88 10.69
N LYS A 884 -27.35 -29.02 9.84
CA LYS A 884 -26.48 -27.91 9.42
C LYS A 884 -27.29 -26.74 8.83
N ALA A 885 -28.24 -27.01 7.95
CA ALA A 885 -29.07 -25.97 7.33
C ALA A 885 -29.94 -25.17 8.33
N ALA A 886 -30.28 -25.74 9.49
CA ALA A 886 -30.93 -25.00 10.56
C ALA A 886 -29.95 -24.09 11.32
N VAL A 887 -28.71 -24.57 11.56
CA VAL A 887 -27.62 -23.80 12.17
C VAL A 887 -27.24 -22.61 11.29
N ASP A 888 -26.95 -22.85 10.01
CA ASP A 888 -26.58 -21.82 9.03
C ASP A 888 -27.61 -20.66 9.02
N LYS A 889 -28.90 -21.00 8.96
CA LYS A 889 -30.02 -20.05 8.92
C LYS A 889 -30.24 -19.31 10.24
N ALA A 890 -29.90 -19.91 11.38
CA ALA A 890 -29.97 -19.24 12.67
C ALA A 890 -28.88 -18.16 12.79
N VAL A 891 -27.66 -18.46 12.33
CA VAL A 891 -26.55 -17.51 12.29
C VAL A 891 -26.79 -16.38 11.29
N GLU A 892 -27.26 -16.69 10.08
CA GLU A 892 -27.65 -15.69 9.06
C GLU A 892 -28.59 -14.61 9.64
N LYS A 893 -29.58 -15.04 10.44
CA LYS A 893 -30.53 -14.14 11.10
C LYS A 893 -29.86 -13.24 12.15
N LEU A 894 -28.88 -13.77 12.91
CA LEU A 894 -28.16 -13.02 13.94
C LEU A 894 -27.18 -12.02 13.32
N VAL A 895 -26.39 -12.43 12.32
CA VAL A 895 -25.49 -11.56 11.54
C VAL A 895 -26.27 -10.41 10.89
N LYS A 896 -27.47 -10.69 10.37
CA LYS A 896 -28.34 -9.65 9.79
C LYS A 896 -28.87 -8.67 10.82
N ALA A 897 -29.22 -9.14 12.02
CA ALA A 897 -29.65 -8.26 13.11
C ALA A 897 -28.50 -7.35 13.58
N ASP A 898 -27.29 -7.88 13.71
CA ASP A 898 -26.09 -7.15 14.09
C ASP A 898 -25.75 -6.03 13.08
N ASN A 899 -25.67 -6.38 11.79
CA ASN A 899 -25.44 -5.41 10.71
C ASN A 899 -26.48 -4.28 10.69
N LEU A 900 -27.77 -4.60 10.88
CA LEU A 900 -28.84 -3.60 10.93
C LEU A 900 -28.76 -2.66 12.15
N VAL A 901 -28.13 -3.08 13.25
CA VAL A 901 -27.84 -2.19 14.39
C VAL A 901 -26.66 -1.28 14.07
N HIS A 902 -25.57 -1.84 13.52
CA HIS A 902 -24.38 -1.08 13.10
C HIS A 902 -24.73 -0.02 12.04
N ASP A 903 -25.45 -0.41 10.99
CA ASP A 903 -25.74 0.42 9.81
C ASP A 903 -26.77 1.53 10.07
N LYS A 904 -27.49 1.52 11.19
CA LYS A 904 -28.67 2.36 11.43
C LYS A 904 -28.44 3.84 11.10
N THR A 905 -27.32 4.41 11.56
CA THR A 905 -27.00 5.84 11.35
C THR A 905 -26.61 6.13 9.90
N LEU A 906 -26.00 5.18 9.19
CA LEU A 906 -25.69 5.27 7.76
C LEU A 906 -26.97 5.21 6.92
N ILE A 907 -27.93 4.37 7.31
CA ILE A 907 -29.25 4.25 6.67
C ILE A 907 -30.02 5.58 6.78
N GLU A 908 -30.15 6.11 8.00
CA GLU A 908 -30.83 7.40 8.25
C GLU A 908 -30.15 8.56 7.51
N LEU A 909 -28.81 8.58 7.47
CA LEU A 909 -28.04 9.57 6.72
C LEU A 909 -28.21 9.44 5.20
N ALA A 910 -28.23 8.22 4.66
CA ALA A 910 -28.45 7.97 3.23
C ALA A 910 -29.85 8.40 2.79
N GLU A 911 -30.91 8.04 3.52
CA GLU A 911 -32.27 8.49 3.21
C GLU A 911 -32.40 10.02 3.27
N ALA A 912 -31.71 10.68 4.23
CA ALA A 912 -31.66 12.14 4.30
C ALA A 912 -30.92 12.78 3.10
N GLN A 913 -29.80 12.20 2.65
CA GLN A 913 -29.01 12.69 1.52
C GLN A 913 -29.71 12.48 0.17
N ILE A 914 -30.40 11.34 -0.02
CA ILE A 914 -31.27 11.12 -1.19
C ILE A 914 -32.37 12.21 -1.23
N LYS A 915 -32.99 12.48 -0.08
CA LYS A 915 -34.08 13.47 0.05
C LYS A 915 -33.63 14.91 -0.16
N SER A 916 -32.40 15.28 0.23
CA SER A 916 -31.80 16.59 -0.05
C SER A 916 -31.22 16.72 -1.46
N LYS A 917 -31.17 15.62 -2.23
CA LYS A 917 -30.53 15.48 -3.55
C LYS A 917 -29.00 15.61 -3.54
N ASP A 918 -28.36 15.33 -2.40
CA ASP A 918 -26.91 15.24 -2.26
C ASP A 918 -26.43 13.84 -2.71
N PHE A 919 -26.66 13.54 -3.99
CA PHE A 919 -26.55 12.19 -4.55
C PHE A 919 -25.15 11.58 -4.46
N ASP A 920 -24.11 12.40 -4.57
CA ASP A 920 -22.72 11.93 -4.50
C ASP A 920 -22.30 11.56 -3.07
N LYS A 921 -22.91 12.17 -2.04
CA LYS A 921 -22.75 11.73 -0.65
C LYS A 921 -23.64 10.53 -0.35
N ALA A 922 -24.88 10.52 -0.85
CA ALA A 922 -25.78 9.37 -0.70
C ALA A 922 -25.11 8.07 -1.20
N ALA A 923 -24.51 8.08 -2.39
CA ALA A 923 -23.75 6.95 -2.91
C ALA A 923 -22.63 6.50 -1.95
N LYS A 924 -21.81 7.43 -1.46
CA LYS A 924 -20.68 7.17 -0.54
C LYS A 924 -21.11 6.74 0.87
N THR A 925 -22.32 7.08 1.30
CA THR A 925 -22.89 6.58 2.56
C THR A 925 -23.49 5.19 2.37
N ILE A 926 -24.21 4.94 1.26
CA ILE A 926 -24.76 3.61 0.90
C ILE A 926 -23.64 2.58 0.70
N GLU A 927 -22.50 2.98 0.17
CA GLU A 927 -21.32 2.12 0.01
C GLU A 927 -20.81 1.54 1.34
N LYS A 928 -20.98 2.25 2.46
CA LYS A 928 -20.50 1.83 3.79
C LYS A 928 -21.42 0.85 4.53
N ILE A 929 -22.64 0.64 4.05
CA ILE A 929 -23.64 -0.21 4.70
C ILE A 929 -23.23 -1.69 4.55
N ARG A 930 -23.26 -2.44 5.67
CA ARG A 930 -22.93 -3.87 5.76
C ARG A 930 -24.09 -4.77 5.28
N ASP A 931 -25.34 -4.47 5.63
CA ASP A 931 -26.51 -5.23 5.19
C ASP A 931 -26.80 -5.06 3.69
N ALA A 932 -26.59 -6.14 2.93
CA ALA A 932 -26.71 -6.15 1.47
C ALA A 932 -28.11 -5.81 0.96
N ASP A 933 -29.18 -6.25 1.66
CA ASP A 933 -30.56 -5.97 1.29
C ASP A 933 -30.89 -4.48 1.42
N THR A 934 -30.50 -3.86 2.54
CA THR A 934 -30.73 -2.43 2.78
C THR A 934 -29.88 -1.56 1.87
N LYS A 935 -28.62 -1.95 1.62
CA LYS A 935 -27.74 -1.32 0.64
C LYS A 935 -28.36 -1.34 -0.77
N ALA A 936 -28.88 -2.49 -1.22
CA ALA A 936 -29.58 -2.60 -2.51
C ALA A 936 -30.88 -1.77 -2.56
N LYS A 937 -31.66 -1.75 -1.48
CA LYS A 937 -32.88 -0.93 -1.34
C LYS A 937 -32.57 0.57 -1.48
N LEU A 938 -31.55 1.07 -0.77
CA LEU A 938 -31.16 2.48 -0.79
C LEU A 938 -30.54 2.88 -2.13
N GLN A 939 -29.70 2.02 -2.72
CA GLN A 939 -29.14 2.24 -4.07
C GLN A 939 -30.25 2.43 -5.11
N LYS A 940 -31.32 1.64 -5.03
CA LYS A 940 -32.49 1.78 -5.90
C LYS A 940 -33.25 3.11 -5.67
N GLN A 941 -33.41 3.54 -4.41
CA GLN A 941 -34.02 4.84 -4.10
C GLN A 941 -33.20 6.01 -4.67
N LEU A 942 -31.86 5.94 -4.55
CA LEU A 942 -30.93 6.90 -5.13
C LEU A 942 -31.09 6.96 -6.67
N GLU A 943 -31.08 5.81 -7.34
CA GLU A 943 -31.27 5.74 -8.79
C GLU A 943 -32.61 6.29 -9.26
N ASP A 944 -33.70 6.09 -8.52
CA ASP A 944 -35.01 6.66 -8.88
C ASP A 944 -35.09 8.17 -8.61
N ALA A 945 -34.38 8.69 -7.61
CA ALA A 945 -34.31 10.13 -7.32
C ALA A 945 -33.47 10.94 -8.34
N GLN A 946 -32.51 10.31 -9.02
CA GLN A 946 -31.62 10.93 -10.02
C GLN A 946 -32.28 11.20 -11.39
N LYS A 947 -33.53 10.77 -11.63
CA LYS A 947 -34.17 10.78 -12.96
C LYS A 947 -34.92 12.10 -13.22
N VAL A 948 -34.59 12.79 -14.33
CA VAL A 948 -35.06 14.16 -14.62
C VAL A 948 -35.93 14.22 -15.89
N ALA A 949 -36.99 15.04 -15.87
CA ALA A 949 -37.91 15.24 -16.98
C ALA A 949 -37.34 16.20 -18.07
N PRO A 950 -37.43 15.85 -19.37
CA PRO A 950 -37.08 16.74 -20.47
C PRO A 950 -38.16 17.80 -20.74
N THR A 951 -37.80 18.88 -21.44
CA THR A 951 -38.72 19.96 -21.85
C THR A 951 -39.04 19.89 -23.34
N ILE A 952 -40.15 20.51 -23.76
CA ILE A 952 -40.55 20.60 -25.18
C ILE A 952 -40.28 22.03 -25.68
N LYS A 953 -39.53 22.16 -26.78
CA LYS A 953 -39.28 23.41 -27.51
C LYS A 953 -39.85 23.29 -28.93
N GLY A 954 -40.48 24.31 -29.49
CA GLY A 954 -41.16 24.23 -30.79
C GLY A 954 -41.17 25.51 -31.61
N THR A 955 -41.33 25.38 -32.93
CA THR A 955 -41.46 26.50 -33.87
C THR A 955 -42.55 26.20 -34.91
N GLY A 956 -43.15 27.27 -35.45
CA GLY A 956 -44.22 27.23 -36.44
C GLY A 956 -43.86 28.02 -37.69
N HIS A 957 -44.28 27.52 -38.86
CA HIS A 957 -44.29 28.25 -40.12
C HIS A 957 -45.65 28.91 -40.28
N VAL A 958 -45.71 30.25 -40.24
CA VAL A 958 -46.95 31.01 -40.38
C VAL A 958 -47.03 31.63 -41.77
N SER A 959 -48.19 31.48 -42.40
CA SER A 959 -48.47 31.99 -43.75
C SER A 959 -48.15 33.49 -43.85
N LYS A 960 -47.45 33.89 -44.91
CA LYS A 960 -46.91 35.25 -45.13
C LYS A 960 -45.87 35.77 -44.11
N ILE A 961 -45.42 34.95 -43.16
CA ILE A 961 -44.35 35.27 -42.20
C ILE A 961 -43.13 34.34 -42.37
N GLY A 962 -43.35 33.05 -42.63
CA GLY A 962 -42.30 32.04 -42.62
C GLY A 962 -42.14 31.39 -41.24
N TRP A 963 -40.97 30.77 -41.00
CA TRP A 963 -40.64 30.18 -39.69
C TRP A 963 -40.43 31.24 -38.61
N GLN A 964 -41.12 31.09 -37.49
CA GLN A 964 -40.97 31.95 -36.32
C GLN A 964 -39.83 31.49 -35.38
N LYS A 965 -39.48 32.33 -34.40
CA LYS A 965 -38.57 31.97 -33.30
C LYS A 965 -39.04 30.68 -32.61
N THR A 966 -38.10 29.80 -32.27
CA THR A 966 -38.38 28.65 -31.39
C THR A 966 -38.74 29.12 -29.98
N VAL A 967 -39.84 28.60 -29.46
CA VAL A 967 -40.40 28.91 -28.13
C VAL A 967 -40.40 27.65 -27.24
N ALA A 968 -40.49 27.83 -25.93
CA ALA A 968 -40.50 26.76 -24.92
C ALA A 968 -41.92 26.20 -24.67
N MET A 969 -42.03 25.20 -23.80
CA MET A 969 -43.33 24.69 -23.36
C MET A 969 -44.13 25.77 -22.61
N ASN A 970 -45.45 25.70 -22.72
CA ASN A 970 -46.43 26.72 -22.32
C ASN A 970 -46.38 28.03 -23.14
N GLU A 971 -45.43 28.25 -24.04
CA GLU A 971 -45.45 29.40 -24.96
C GLU A 971 -46.30 29.13 -26.23
N ILE A 972 -46.56 30.17 -27.03
CA ILE A 972 -47.44 30.12 -28.20
C ILE A 972 -46.61 29.88 -29.49
N ILE A 973 -46.82 28.74 -30.13
CA ILE A 973 -46.29 28.42 -31.46
C ILE A 973 -47.31 28.90 -32.51
N GLY A 974 -47.03 29.99 -33.23
CA GLY A 974 -47.93 30.55 -34.25
C GLY A 974 -48.26 32.03 -34.00
N THR A 975 -49.47 32.45 -34.40
CA THR A 975 -50.00 33.79 -34.11
C THR A 975 -51.50 33.75 -33.79
N THR A 976 -51.93 34.38 -32.70
CA THR A 976 -53.34 34.66 -32.43
C THR A 976 -53.71 36.05 -32.97
N GLY A 977 -55.01 36.30 -33.23
CA GLY A 977 -55.56 37.61 -33.64
C GLY A 977 -55.20 38.10 -35.06
N ARG A 978 -54.02 37.76 -35.59
CA ARG A 978 -53.50 38.24 -36.90
C ARG A 978 -54.19 37.64 -38.13
N LYS A 979 -55.12 36.70 -37.95
CA LYS A 979 -55.87 35.99 -39.02
C LYS A 979 -54.98 35.25 -40.04
N LEU A 980 -53.76 34.87 -39.65
CA LEU A 980 -52.83 34.08 -40.45
C LEU A 980 -52.94 32.58 -40.12
N ALA A 981 -52.56 31.72 -41.06
CA ALA A 981 -52.55 30.28 -40.87
C ALA A 981 -51.20 29.77 -40.38
N LEU A 982 -51.23 28.80 -39.47
CA LEU A 982 -50.11 27.91 -39.21
C LEU A 982 -50.08 26.84 -40.33
N GLU A 983 -48.98 26.75 -41.06
CA GLU A 983 -48.82 25.86 -42.22
C GLU A 983 -47.97 24.63 -41.90
N ALA A 984 -46.97 24.77 -41.02
CA ALA A 984 -46.16 23.69 -40.49
C ALA A 984 -45.66 23.94 -39.06
N VAL A 985 -45.22 22.88 -38.39
CA VAL A 985 -44.54 22.90 -37.09
C VAL A 985 -43.32 21.98 -37.06
N LYS A 986 -42.39 22.29 -36.14
CA LYS A 986 -41.32 21.40 -35.68
C LYS A 986 -41.31 21.43 -34.15
N LEU A 987 -41.29 20.26 -33.52
CA LEU A 987 -41.26 20.11 -32.06
C LEU A 987 -40.04 19.25 -31.68
N ASN A 988 -39.29 19.71 -30.69
CA ASN A 988 -38.15 18.99 -30.13
C ASN A 988 -38.38 18.76 -28.64
N LEU A 989 -38.12 17.56 -28.15
CA LEU A 989 -37.60 17.40 -26.81
C LEU A 989 -36.20 18.01 -26.78
N ALA A 990 -36.00 18.88 -25.80
CA ALA A 990 -34.69 19.32 -25.37
C ALA A 990 -34.53 18.93 -23.90
N ASP A 991 -33.32 18.60 -23.51
CA ASP A 991 -33.02 18.40 -22.10
C ASP A 991 -33.16 19.74 -21.34
N VAL A 992 -33.43 19.65 -20.04
CA VAL A 992 -33.37 20.80 -19.14
C VAL A 992 -31.91 20.93 -18.68
N ASP A 993 -31.39 22.15 -18.65
CA ASP A 993 -30.02 22.40 -18.18
C ASP A 993 -29.88 21.95 -16.71
N MET A 994 -29.11 20.89 -16.48
CA MET A 994 -28.96 20.13 -15.23
C MET A 994 -27.54 19.53 -15.19
N PRO A 995 -27.00 19.17 -14.00
CA PRO A 995 -25.65 18.62 -13.87
C PRO A 995 -25.50 17.26 -14.58
N GLU A 996 -24.27 16.95 -15.00
CA GLU A 996 -23.93 15.73 -15.77
C GLU A 996 -24.26 14.40 -15.06
N SER A 997 -24.43 14.43 -13.73
CA SER A 997 -24.84 13.27 -12.92
C SER A 997 -26.34 12.91 -13.03
N ALA A 998 -27.16 13.70 -13.73
CA ALA A 998 -28.58 13.44 -13.91
C ALA A 998 -28.86 12.35 -14.98
N LYS A 999 -29.46 11.23 -14.58
CA LYS A 999 -29.73 10.09 -15.46
C LYS A 999 -30.96 10.36 -16.33
N LYS A 1000 -30.74 10.61 -17.63
CA LYS A 1000 -31.77 10.99 -18.61
C LYS A 1000 -32.86 9.91 -18.77
N ILE A 1001 -34.14 10.33 -18.75
CA ILE A 1001 -35.28 9.43 -18.99
C ILE A 1001 -35.36 9.09 -20.48
N GLU A 1002 -35.30 7.80 -20.81
CA GLU A 1002 -35.40 7.32 -22.18
C GLU A 1002 -36.78 7.58 -22.80
N GLY A 1003 -36.80 8.12 -24.01
CA GLY A 1003 -38.05 8.37 -24.73
C GLY A 1003 -37.94 9.34 -25.88
N GLY A 1004 -39.09 9.70 -26.43
CA GLY A 1004 -39.20 10.56 -27.61
C GLY A 1004 -40.54 11.26 -27.72
N ILE A 1005 -40.63 12.21 -28.65
CA ILE A 1005 -41.87 12.89 -29.04
C ILE A 1005 -42.21 12.56 -30.50
N GLN A 1006 -43.49 12.28 -30.76
CA GLN A 1006 -44.01 12.03 -32.10
C GLN A 1006 -45.27 12.87 -32.35
N TYR A 1007 -45.38 13.49 -33.52
CA TYR A 1007 -46.50 14.37 -33.87
C TYR A 1007 -46.89 14.28 -35.34
N ARG A 1008 -48.15 14.57 -35.67
CA ARG A 1008 -48.64 14.70 -37.05
C ARG A 1008 -49.63 15.83 -37.20
N ALA A 1009 -49.68 16.41 -38.39
CA ALA A 1009 -50.61 17.47 -38.77
C ALA A 1009 -51.73 16.94 -39.68
N HIS A 1010 -52.91 17.52 -39.55
CA HIS A 1010 -53.97 17.47 -40.56
C HIS A 1010 -53.87 18.74 -41.40
N VAL A 1011 -53.61 18.61 -42.70
CA VAL A 1011 -53.41 19.75 -43.62
C VAL A 1011 -54.57 19.79 -44.61
N ARG A 1012 -55.06 21.01 -44.93
CA ARG A 1012 -56.12 21.20 -45.93
C ARG A 1012 -55.72 20.52 -47.27
N ASN A 1013 -56.69 19.86 -47.90
CA ASN A 1013 -56.55 19.12 -49.17
C ASN A 1013 -55.51 17.97 -49.16
N ILE A 1014 -54.97 17.60 -47.99
CA ILE A 1014 -54.03 16.47 -47.81
C ILE A 1014 -54.56 15.48 -46.76
N GLY A 1015 -55.26 15.96 -45.72
CA GLY A 1015 -55.69 15.15 -44.59
C GLY A 1015 -54.57 14.93 -43.57
N TRP A 1016 -54.65 13.83 -42.81
CA TRP A 1016 -53.63 13.47 -41.82
C TRP A 1016 -52.34 12.97 -42.49
N GLN A 1017 -51.24 13.66 -42.21
CA GLN A 1017 -49.90 13.18 -42.56
C GLN A 1017 -49.43 12.06 -41.61
N GLY A 1018 -48.41 11.31 -42.03
CA GLY A 1018 -47.72 10.34 -41.15
C GLY A 1018 -47.00 11.02 -39.97
N TYR A 1019 -46.82 10.28 -38.87
CA TYR A 1019 -46.11 10.77 -37.69
C TYR A 1019 -44.66 11.15 -38.00
N LYS A 1020 -44.21 12.22 -37.33
CA LYS A 1020 -42.86 12.80 -37.39
C LYS A 1020 -42.26 12.77 -36.00
N ALA A 1021 -40.98 12.46 -35.90
CA ALA A 1021 -40.21 12.45 -34.66
C ALA A 1021 -39.54 13.82 -34.40
N ASN A 1022 -38.73 13.89 -33.35
CA ASN A 1022 -37.96 15.05 -32.91
C ASN A 1022 -37.46 15.95 -34.08
N GLY A 1023 -37.89 17.21 -34.10
CA GLY A 1023 -37.42 18.23 -35.04
C GLY A 1023 -37.91 18.12 -36.50
N ALA A 1024 -38.52 16.99 -36.89
CA ALA A 1024 -38.96 16.75 -38.26
C ALA A 1024 -40.25 17.53 -38.60
N LEU A 1025 -40.33 18.06 -39.82
CA LEU A 1025 -41.43 18.93 -40.26
C LEU A 1025 -42.74 18.16 -40.39
N ALA A 1026 -43.78 18.61 -39.66
CA ALA A 1026 -45.17 18.22 -39.87
C ALA A 1026 -45.95 19.45 -40.41
N GLY A 1027 -46.79 19.27 -41.43
CA GLY A 1027 -47.45 20.34 -42.18
C GLY A 1027 -46.90 20.51 -43.60
N THR A 1028 -47.00 21.72 -44.16
CA THR A 1028 -46.35 22.09 -45.43
C THR A 1028 -45.78 23.51 -45.38
N THR A 1029 -44.85 23.83 -46.27
CA THR A 1029 -44.28 25.18 -46.43
C THR A 1029 -44.27 25.56 -47.90
N GLY A 1030 -44.59 26.81 -48.23
CA GLY A 1030 -44.59 27.30 -49.63
C GLY A 1030 -45.72 26.77 -50.53
N LYS A 1031 -46.65 25.97 -49.98
CA LYS A 1031 -47.82 25.43 -50.73
C LYS A 1031 -49.14 26.16 -50.45
N SER A 1032 -49.14 27.17 -49.57
CA SER A 1032 -50.33 27.90 -49.12
C SER A 1032 -51.46 27.02 -48.52
N LEU A 1033 -51.11 25.82 -48.03
CA LEU A 1033 -52.03 24.90 -47.37
C LEU A 1033 -51.87 24.99 -45.85
N GLN A 1034 -52.94 25.37 -45.15
CA GLN A 1034 -52.98 25.46 -43.69
C GLN A 1034 -53.04 24.09 -43.01
N MET A 1035 -52.49 24.02 -41.80
CA MET A 1035 -52.91 23.03 -40.81
C MET A 1035 -54.33 23.35 -40.34
N GLU A 1036 -55.11 22.31 -40.04
CA GLU A 1036 -56.43 22.41 -39.41
C GLU A 1036 -56.44 21.74 -38.02
N ALA A 1037 -55.68 20.64 -37.85
CA ALA A 1037 -55.52 19.92 -36.58
C ALA A 1037 -54.09 19.35 -36.40
N ILE A 1038 -53.77 18.94 -35.16
CA ILE A 1038 -52.54 18.25 -34.79
C ILE A 1038 -52.81 17.14 -33.76
N GLN A 1039 -51.96 16.12 -33.74
CA GLN A 1039 -51.85 15.09 -32.70
C GLN A 1039 -50.39 14.96 -32.26
N ILE A 1040 -50.12 14.81 -30.95
CA ILE A 1040 -48.79 14.74 -30.34
C ILE A 1040 -48.80 13.64 -29.26
N ARG A 1041 -47.81 12.75 -29.26
CA ARG A 1041 -47.64 11.67 -28.27
C ARG A 1041 -46.18 11.52 -27.85
N LEU A 1042 -45.96 10.88 -26.71
CA LEU A 1042 -44.64 10.50 -26.21
C LEU A 1042 -44.36 9.02 -26.52
N THR A 1043 -43.10 8.60 -26.42
CA THR A 1043 -42.64 7.20 -26.54
C THR A 1043 -41.60 6.86 -25.46
N GLY A 1044 -41.39 5.57 -25.15
CA GLY A 1044 -40.41 5.10 -24.15
C GLY A 1044 -40.87 5.26 -22.69
N GLU A 1045 -39.92 5.23 -21.75
CA GLU A 1045 -40.19 5.50 -20.32
C GLU A 1045 -40.83 6.87 -20.09
N LEU A 1046 -40.47 7.85 -20.91
CA LEU A 1046 -41.09 9.17 -20.91
C LEU A 1046 -42.63 9.12 -21.06
N ALA A 1047 -43.15 8.17 -21.85
CA ALA A 1047 -44.59 7.96 -22.01
C ALA A 1047 -45.26 7.21 -20.85
N LYS A 1048 -44.48 6.49 -20.02
CA LYS A 1048 -44.98 5.87 -18.79
C LYS A 1048 -45.11 6.91 -17.67
N ARG A 1049 -44.18 7.87 -17.60
CA ARG A 1049 -44.08 8.87 -16.52
C ARG A 1049 -44.85 10.18 -16.77
N TYR A 1050 -45.02 10.59 -18.03
CA TYR A 1050 -45.63 11.90 -18.37
C TYR A 1050 -46.76 11.81 -19.41
N ASP A 1051 -47.63 12.81 -19.35
CA ASP A 1051 -48.60 13.19 -20.37
C ASP A 1051 -48.09 14.39 -21.18
N VAL A 1052 -48.20 14.34 -22.50
CA VAL A 1052 -48.07 15.54 -23.35
C VAL A 1052 -49.47 16.11 -23.60
N GLN A 1053 -49.71 17.31 -23.08
CA GLN A 1053 -51.00 18.01 -23.18
C GLN A 1053 -50.87 19.24 -24.10
N TYR A 1054 -51.80 19.43 -25.02
CA TYR A 1054 -51.73 20.50 -26.02
C TYR A 1054 -53.11 21.00 -26.44
N ARG A 1055 -53.15 22.24 -26.95
CA ARG A 1055 -54.37 22.87 -27.50
C ARG A 1055 -54.05 23.72 -28.72
N ALA A 1056 -55.06 23.92 -29.56
CA ALA A 1056 -54.93 24.67 -30.81
C ALA A 1056 -55.82 25.93 -30.81
N HIS A 1057 -55.29 27.05 -31.30
CA HIS A 1057 -56.07 28.23 -31.64
C HIS A 1057 -56.59 28.09 -33.08
N SER A 1058 -57.90 28.03 -33.25
CA SER A 1058 -58.55 27.85 -34.57
C SER A 1058 -59.28 29.12 -35.01
N LYS A 1059 -59.28 29.40 -36.31
CA LYS A 1059 -60.02 30.50 -36.93
C LYS A 1059 -61.47 30.56 -36.42
N ASP A 1060 -61.87 31.74 -35.99
CA ASP A 1060 -63.20 32.10 -35.48
C ASP A 1060 -63.70 31.27 -34.28
N LYS A 1061 -62.82 30.48 -33.63
CA LYS A 1061 -63.14 29.64 -32.46
C LYS A 1061 -62.23 29.86 -31.26
N GLY A 1062 -61.10 30.54 -31.43
CA GLY A 1062 -60.14 30.75 -30.35
C GLY A 1062 -59.42 29.46 -29.96
N TRP A 1063 -58.94 29.41 -28.71
CA TRP A 1063 -58.26 28.24 -28.14
C TRP A 1063 -59.23 27.09 -27.82
N SER A 1064 -58.89 25.87 -28.23
CA SER A 1064 -59.53 24.66 -27.72
C SER A 1064 -59.20 24.41 -26.24
N SER A 1065 -59.96 23.52 -25.60
CA SER A 1065 -59.50 22.80 -24.42
C SER A 1065 -58.18 22.06 -24.70
N TYR A 1066 -57.42 21.77 -23.63
CA TYR A 1066 -56.28 20.86 -23.72
C TYR A 1066 -56.75 19.42 -24.00
N VAL A 1067 -55.98 18.71 -24.81
CA VAL A 1067 -56.10 17.27 -25.07
C VAL A 1067 -54.75 16.60 -24.89
N SER A 1068 -54.72 15.29 -24.62
CA SER A 1068 -53.49 14.55 -24.27
C SER A 1068 -53.12 13.48 -25.30
N ASN A 1069 -51.84 13.12 -25.35
CA ASN A 1069 -51.33 11.81 -25.81
C ASN A 1069 -51.92 11.26 -27.13
N GLY A 1070 -51.97 12.06 -28.19
CA GLY A 1070 -52.42 11.66 -29.52
C GLY A 1070 -53.88 11.99 -29.82
N ALA A 1071 -54.64 12.55 -28.88
CA ALA A 1071 -55.97 13.09 -29.14
C ALA A 1071 -55.92 14.34 -30.06
N THR A 1072 -56.99 14.61 -30.81
CA THR A 1072 -56.99 15.67 -31.84
C THR A 1072 -57.16 17.07 -31.24
N ALA A 1073 -56.19 17.95 -31.45
CA ALA A 1073 -56.34 19.39 -31.19
C ALA A 1073 -56.57 20.15 -32.50
N GLY A 1074 -57.60 21.00 -32.55
CA GLY A 1074 -58.01 21.75 -33.75
C GLY A 1074 -59.29 21.17 -34.38
N THR A 1075 -59.43 21.25 -35.71
CA THR A 1075 -60.57 20.67 -36.44
C THR A 1075 -60.12 19.97 -37.72
N THR A 1076 -60.90 19.02 -38.24
CA THR A 1076 -60.60 18.31 -39.50
C THR A 1076 -61.74 18.49 -40.48
N GLY A 1077 -61.46 18.95 -41.70
CA GLY A 1077 -62.46 19.05 -42.79
C GLY A 1077 -63.46 20.19 -42.64
N LYS A 1078 -63.35 21.02 -41.58
CA LYS A 1078 -64.24 22.16 -41.33
C LYS A 1078 -63.74 23.47 -41.97
N SER A 1079 -62.67 23.41 -42.77
CA SER A 1079 -62.01 24.56 -43.41
C SER A 1079 -61.50 25.66 -42.46
N LEU A 1080 -61.48 25.41 -41.14
CA LEU A 1080 -60.92 26.33 -40.16
C LEU A 1080 -59.41 26.08 -40.03
N ARG A 1081 -58.61 27.06 -40.48
CA ARG A 1081 -57.16 27.06 -40.23
C ARG A 1081 -56.88 27.03 -38.73
N MET A 1082 -55.85 26.29 -38.35
CA MET A 1082 -55.10 26.53 -37.13
C MET A 1082 -54.30 27.83 -37.31
N GLU A 1083 -54.21 28.64 -36.26
CA GLU A 1083 -53.45 29.90 -36.24
C GLU A 1083 -52.31 29.84 -35.22
N ALA A 1084 -52.49 29.09 -34.13
CA ALA A 1084 -51.46 28.81 -33.14
C ALA A 1084 -51.68 27.48 -32.39
N LEU A 1085 -50.65 27.05 -31.65
CA LEU A 1085 -50.55 25.82 -30.87
C LEU A 1085 -49.84 26.12 -29.54
N GLN A 1086 -50.26 25.47 -28.45
CA GLN A 1086 -49.62 25.56 -27.14
C GLN A 1086 -49.50 24.15 -26.54
N ILE A 1087 -48.36 23.81 -25.95
CA ILE A 1087 -47.99 22.44 -25.52
C ILE A 1087 -47.37 22.51 -24.12
N ARG A 1088 -47.67 21.53 -23.26
CA ARG A 1088 -47.05 21.33 -21.95
C ARG A 1088 -46.82 19.84 -21.66
N LEU A 1089 -45.84 19.56 -20.81
CA LEU A 1089 -45.64 18.24 -20.19
C LEU A 1089 -46.28 18.25 -18.80
N VAL A 1090 -46.93 17.15 -18.40
CA VAL A 1090 -47.54 16.98 -17.07
C VAL A 1090 -47.18 15.61 -16.53
N GLU A 1091 -46.80 15.52 -15.26
CA GLU A 1091 -46.47 14.25 -14.61
C GLU A 1091 -47.73 13.42 -14.35
N LYS A 1092 -47.63 12.10 -14.52
CA LYS A 1092 -48.70 11.17 -14.19
C LYS A 1092 -48.72 10.92 -12.68
N LYS A 1093 -49.94 10.85 -12.13
CA LYS A 1093 -50.22 10.43 -10.75
C LYS A 1093 -50.58 8.95 -10.71
#